data_AF-A0A8H5ET12-F1
#
_entry.id   AF-A0A8H5ET12-F1
#
_cell.length_a   1.000
_cell.length_b   1.000
_cell.length_c   1.000
_cell.angle_alpha   90.00
_cell.angle_beta   90.00
_cell.angle_gamma   90.00
#
_symmetry.space_group_name_H-M   'P 1'
#
loop_
_entity.id
_entity.type
_entity.pdbx_description
1 polymer ?
#
loop_
_entity_poly.entity_id
_entity_poly.type
_entity_poly.pdbx_seq_one_letter_code
_entity_poly.pdbx_strand_id
1 'polypeptide(L)'
;MHRTRPTLPTAMSHRLQMKRLVESAAHIPYNVEVLDTFLTFLDIDDIPSPASGVSDPRNTPDVEMASFAMSGLHVMVRRFEPGAKNRAPELLKATTIQRIMDSFHSIVHWGSYLVSIWDSPPEARSIDKTYLVKRSQQAALLLALIRLDTRISAYSRTSATLIDLAIELWMTTEKKDVPYVDFYNDDGCPITQLFQSFVLSQDSFEELVDRLLSRGTAFTKRFSMHSLLRLNVPYFALIGYNQPQIHWQRATGNLTRIFEVVIGLGFDPRMRRALEQQRYVHHITTTLRCYGERVDFRESITLLLLCSELITMVRSHAVNLGTSLAQALSAGFIGLFVILVQNSRKQFLEPWPQERIPFSVIPESLWDLTNNLAWPKVVRELRPHLIEWRDLEAKLEGVKDIGREWKRFSARARELVHAGDVCAESIVLCDNQNVRCPLVDEPSKAADSGPKGKSKKCSGCSTFVYCGEACQREDWATFHSRECTSAKVDSTRRKAAREWYSHRSRAYHIALITWRFNEMKREDGFGEHFAYYHMDDNRPRTGLNAGATIDAIPAALNSNLPRSANTGRAVVPRCQGHKDESRIAAVEVRSGTSQGAGLHDEVEEDGGPPAISTSSSTLSSGGVEPESHLTPKAEEPQPEVELRLRSPSLEIIEESAYRERHNARGSSKTQTNASGSNVPGISQKALGKRKAVIVPTASPKKKLKRPAATPPTHPIKPESSPPKPPPRPPHKFKEEEVFALPAADVETYLADAPPLPIDPAPSALHVPRNFIYLAYGGSPYQFLQYIPAERNPSQTGSGRRRLVFPMPEMNPAMPLHPGESGLLFASRHEVLSDPPWGVFRKNLDGGEARWLYLGEYESVLVGRMTKAQFRMQRATVKARWAKLIIEQKAFECYTCMRARIALRKHGLLVGNEEEVQALIANEIDQIENGEGLELGEEDVIRAFDMGEEAIDIIRMKCVAYDRVFADSIEEKFKRYPEMKAAQEAKSAKGKSAKEHNKVKRATKGKLKKKHQKVDSDEDMDFESPYEWTSATASTAARPRRRTRQSITVVSTPSSLSPALSASESSFASMRSRRGVTQWDERTGRRVKALSPVDAPQKDVDQDSREFGDGTGNGDDDIVVAGRGGREAVDEDPGYLSYVSEDGAYMGGGVEQESDLSELSD
;
A
#
# COMPACT_ATOMS: atom_id res chain seq x y z
N MET A 1 37.97 39.29 -18.52
CA MET A 1 38.78 38.41 -17.65
C MET A 1 39.59 37.49 -18.56
N HIS A 2 40.93 37.56 -18.57
CA HIS A 2 41.74 36.63 -19.38
C HIS A 2 41.97 35.30 -18.63
N ARG A 3 41.90 34.20 -19.37
CA ARG A 3 41.78 32.78 -18.92
C ARG A 3 43.09 32.23 -18.33
N THR A 4 43.51 32.72 -17.18
CA THR A 4 44.60 32.10 -16.39
C THR A 4 44.02 31.54 -15.09
N ARG A 5 44.37 30.29 -14.72
CA ARG A 5 43.91 29.68 -13.46
C ARG A 5 44.39 30.56 -12.30
N PRO A 6 43.47 31.16 -11.52
CA PRO A 6 43.85 32.10 -10.46
C PRO A 6 44.54 31.37 -9.32
N THR A 7 45.49 32.05 -8.66
CA THR A 7 46.02 31.64 -7.36
C THR A 7 44.91 31.74 -6.30
N LEU A 8 45.03 31.04 -5.16
CA LEU A 8 44.01 31.02 -4.10
C LEU A 8 43.47 32.43 -3.70
N PRO A 9 44.30 33.47 -3.56
CA PRO A 9 43.84 34.83 -3.29
C PRO A 9 43.02 35.46 -4.44
N THR A 10 43.36 35.16 -5.70
CA THR A 10 42.60 35.64 -6.87
C THR A 10 41.26 34.90 -7.02
N ALA A 11 41.17 33.65 -6.59
CA ALA A 11 39.93 32.88 -6.63
C ALA A 11 38.81 33.48 -5.76
N MET A 12 39.12 33.98 -4.55
CA MET A 12 38.15 34.70 -3.71
C MET A 12 37.69 36.01 -4.36
N SER A 13 38.59 36.75 -5.00
CA SER A 13 38.23 37.96 -5.75
C SER A 13 37.30 37.64 -6.92
N HIS A 14 37.59 36.57 -7.68
CA HIS A 14 36.74 36.14 -8.80
C HIS A 14 35.35 35.69 -8.32
N ARG A 15 35.26 34.99 -7.19
CA ARG A 15 33.98 34.62 -6.57
C ARG A 15 33.12 35.83 -6.25
N LEU A 16 33.70 36.85 -5.61
CA LEU A 16 32.97 38.08 -5.27
C LEU A 16 32.56 38.85 -6.53
N GLN A 17 33.44 38.91 -7.54
CA GLN A 17 33.15 39.54 -8.83
C GLN A 17 32.02 38.83 -9.58
N MET A 18 32.01 37.49 -9.61
CA MET A 18 30.94 36.73 -10.24
C MET A 18 29.62 36.93 -9.52
N LYS A 19 29.61 36.90 -8.18
CA LYS A 19 28.41 37.22 -7.40
C LYS A 19 27.87 38.61 -7.72
N ARG A 20 28.74 39.63 -7.75
CA ARG A 20 28.36 41.01 -8.15
C ARG A 20 27.87 41.08 -9.59
N LEU A 21 28.45 40.30 -10.49
CA LEU A 21 28.01 40.23 -11.89
C LEU A 21 26.60 39.64 -11.98
N VAL A 22 26.29 38.58 -11.23
CA VAL A 22 24.93 37.99 -11.15
C VAL A 22 23.92 39.00 -10.59
N GLU A 23 24.27 39.69 -9.49
CA GLU A 23 23.44 40.74 -8.89
C GLU A 23 23.20 41.89 -9.87
N SER A 24 24.22 42.29 -10.61
CA SER A 24 24.14 43.38 -11.59
C SER A 24 23.43 42.96 -12.88
N ALA A 25 23.50 41.68 -13.26
CA ALA A 25 22.83 41.15 -14.46
C ALA A 25 21.31 41.30 -14.40
N ALA A 26 20.71 41.46 -13.21
CA ALA A 26 19.31 41.80 -13.07
C ALA A 26 18.97 43.23 -13.54
N HIS A 27 19.95 44.16 -13.51
CA HIS A 27 19.74 45.60 -13.73
C HIS A 27 20.42 46.18 -14.98
N ILE A 28 21.53 45.59 -15.45
CA ILE A 28 22.26 46.08 -16.65
C ILE A 28 21.47 45.69 -17.92
N PRO A 29 21.48 46.44 -19.04
CA PRO A 29 20.93 45.96 -20.32
C PRO A 29 21.48 44.59 -20.75
N TYR A 30 20.72 43.84 -21.55
CA TYR A 30 21.20 42.56 -22.08
C TYR A 30 22.50 42.76 -22.89
N ASN A 31 23.55 42.00 -22.55
CA ASN A 31 24.86 42.04 -23.22
C ASN A 31 25.36 40.61 -23.49
N VAL A 32 25.70 40.32 -24.76
CA VAL A 32 26.23 39.02 -25.19
C VAL A 32 27.58 38.71 -24.54
N GLU A 33 28.40 39.71 -24.23
CA GLU A 33 29.68 39.51 -23.54
C GLU A 33 29.50 39.02 -22.10
N VAL A 34 28.41 39.45 -21.44
CA VAL A 34 28.04 38.97 -20.10
C VAL A 34 27.57 37.52 -20.17
N LEU A 35 26.80 37.17 -21.21
CA LEU A 35 26.45 35.77 -21.51
C LEU A 35 27.71 34.92 -21.73
N ASP A 36 28.60 35.35 -22.63
CA ASP A 36 29.84 34.64 -22.96
C ASP A 36 30.71 34.45 -21.71
N THR A 37 30.70 35.43 -20.79
CA THR A 37 31.37 35.31 -19.49
C THR A 37 30.78 34.16 -18.67
N PHE A 38 29.46 34.08 -18.50
CA PHE A 38 28.84 32.97 -17.78
C PHE A 38 29.09 31.62 -18.45
N LEU A 39 28.98 31.55 -19.79
CA LEU A 39 29.23 30.32 -20.56
C LEU A 39 30.69 29.85 -20.43
N THR A 40 31.65 30.77 -20.36
CA THR A 40 33.07 30.44 -20.18
C THR A 40 33.35 29.75 -18.85
N PHE A 41 32.60 30.07 -17.78
CA PHE A 41 32.70 29.39 -16.48
C PHE A 41 31.92 28.06 -16.41
N LEU A 42 31.21 27.72 -17.49
CA LEU A 42 30.48 26.48 -17.65
C LEU A 42 31.09 25.61 -18.75
N ASP A 43 32.39 25.78 -19.06
CA ASP A 43 33.09 24.91 -20.00
C ASP A 43 33.23 23.50 -19.43
N ILE A 44 32.98 22.48 -20.26
CA ILE A 44 33.00 21.07 -19.84
C ILE A 44 34.40 20.64 -19.38
N ASP A 45 35.45 21.23 -19.97
CA ASP A 45 36.84 20.93 -19.64
C ASP A 45 37.23 21.41 -18.23
N ASP A 46 36.42 22.31 -17.64
CA ASP A 46 36.62 22.83 -16.29
C ASP A 46 35.93 21.98 -15.22
N ILE A 47 35.16 20.95 -15.59
CA ILE A 47 34.52 20.04 -14.62
C ILE A 47 35.61 19.21 -13.92
N PRO A 48 35.74 19.30 -12.58
CA PRO A 48 36.75 18.55 -11.86
C PRO A 48 36.58 17.04 -12.04
N SER A 49 37.65 16.36 -12.43
CA SER A 49 37.64 14.90 -12.50
C SER A 49 37.41 14.30 -11.11
N PRO A 50 36.50 13.33 -10.94
CA PRO A 50 36.26 12.66 -9.67
C PRO A 50 37.51 11.95 -9.10
N ALA A 51 38.55 11.74 -9.91
CA ALA A 51 39.82 11.12 -9.49
C ALA A 51 40.79 12.07 -8.77
N SER A 52 40.50 13.37 -8.70
CA SER A 52 41.45 14.40 -8.23
C SER A 52 41.81 14.36 -6.74
N GLY A 53 41.18 13.50 -5.93
CA GLY A 53 41.56 13.28 -4.53
C GLY A 53 41.32 14.49 -3.60
N VAL A 54 40.58 15.51 -4.05
CA VAL A 54 40.22 16.67 -3.24
C VAL A 54 39.30 16.20 -2.09
N SER A 55 39.70 16.51 -0.86
CA SER A 55 39.04 16.01 0.36
C SER A 55 37.60 16.51 0.56
N ASP A 56 37.21 17.59 -0.09
CA ASP A 56 35.80 18.02 -0.20
C ASP A 56 35.55 18.81 -1.50
N PRO A 57 34.93 18.21 -2.54
CA PRO A 57 34.65 18.90 -3.79
C PRO A 57 33.66 20.06 -3.63
N ARG A 58 32.93 20.18 -2.51
CA ARG A 58 31.94 21.25 -2.29
C ARG A 58 32.56 22.63 -2.11
N ASN A 59 33.82 22.69 -1.67
CA ASN A 59 34.50 23.95 -1.37
C ASN A 59 35.55 24.33 -2.41
N THR A 60 35.55 23.69 -3.58
CA THR A 60 36.41 24.16 -4.67
C THR A 60 35.84 25.47 -5.21
N PRO A 61 36.67 26.49 -5.44
CA PRO A 61 36.24 27.76 -6.02
C PRO A 61 35.44 27.56 -7.31
N ASP A 62 35.79 26.54 -8.09
CA ASP A 62 35.16 26.21 -9.37
C ASP A 62 33.68 25.81 -9.21
N VAL A 63 33.31 25.06 -8.15
CA VAL A 63 31.92 24.64 -7.90
C VAL A 63 31.03 25.82 -7.54
N GLU A 64 31.52 26.74 -6.71
CA GLU A 64 30.78 27.95 -6.37
C GLU A 64 30.68 28.90 -7.55
N MET A 65 31.75 29.03 -8.34
CA MET A 65 31.78 29.83 -9.56
C MET A 65 30.78 29.30 -10.60
N ALA A 66 30.76 27.99 -10.86
CA ALA A 66 29.79 27.36 -11.74
C ALA A 66 28.36 27.55 -11.21
N SER A 67 28.15 27.39 -9.90
CA SER A 67 26.84 27.66 -9.28
C SER A 67 26.37 29.10 -9.50
N PHE A 68 27.26 30.10 -9.34
CA PHE A 68 26.92 31.49 -9.61
C PHE A 68 26.71 31.74 -11.11
N ALA A 69 27.53 31.16 -11.98
CA ALA A 69 27.39 31.27 -13.42
C ALA A 69 26.04 30.71 -13.90
N MET A 70 25.57 29.57 -13.36
CA MET A 70 24.24 29.03 -13.61
C MET A 70 23.14 30.01 -13.16
N SER A 71 23.26 30.61 -11.97
CA SER A 71 22.31 31.62 -11.50
C SER A 71 22.30 32.87 -12.40
N GLY A 72 23.47 33.34 -12.83
CA GLY A 72 23.61 34.48 -13.75
C GLY A 72 23.00 34.19 -15.12
N LEU A 73 23.27 33.01 -15.67
CA LEU A 73 22.69 32.54 -16.92
C LEU A 73 21.15 32.49 -16.83
N HIS A 74 20.60 32.03 -15.71
CA HIS A 74 19.14 32.00 -15.50
C HIS A 74 18.53 33.41 -15.55
N VAL A 75 19.14 34.37 -14.84
CA VAL A 75 18.72 35.79 -14.86
C VAL A 75 18.76 36.36 -16.29
N MET A 76 19.80 36.02 -17.05
CA MET A 76 19.96 36.48 -18.44
C MET A 76 18.90 35.88 -19.38
N VAL A 77 18.62 34.57 -19.27
CA VAL A 77 17.65 33.87 -20.13
C VAL A 77 16.22 34.37 -19.90
N ARG A 78 15.83 34.62 -18.64
CA ARG A 78 14.49 35.10 -18.31
C ARG A 78 14.12 36.45 -18.95
N ARG A 79 15.09 37.24 -19.42
CA ARG A 79 14.84 38.50 -20.11
C ARG A 79 14.29 38.36 -21.52
N PHE A 80 14.35 37.16 -22.09
CA PHE A 80 13.72 36.85 -23.36
C PHE A 80 12.34 36.22 -23.20
N GLU A 81 11.87 35.97 -21.97
CA GLU A 81 10.53 35.43 -21.75
C GLU A 81 9.45 36.44 -22.21
N PRO A 82 8.35 35.97 -22.82
CA PRO A 82 7.22 36.83 -23.17
C PRO A 82 6.73 37.62 -21.94
N GLY A 83 6.62 38.95 -22.07
CA GLY A 83 6.20 39.83 -20.97
C GLY A 83 7.34 40.50 -20.18
N ALA A 84 8.60 40.20 -20.48
CA ALA A 84 9.70 40.97 -19.92
C ALA A 84 9.64 42.44 -20.37
N LYS A 85 9.63 43.38 -19.41
CA LYS A 85 9.55 44.84 -19.67
C LYS A 85 10.64 45.37 -20.61
N ASN A 86 11.77 44.68 -20.69
CA ASN A 86 12.94 45.04 -21.50
C ASN A 86 13.28 43.91 -22.49
N ARG A 87 12.39 43.64 -23.44
CA ARG A 87 12.60 42.58 -24.43
C ARG A 87 13.80 42.93 -25.30
N ALA A 88 14.79 42.04 -25.32
CA ALA A 88 15.95 42.21 -26.18
C ALA A 88 15.55 42.14 -27.67
N PRO A 89 16.22 42.90 -28.56
CA PRO A 89 16.05 42.81 -30.00
C PRO A 89 16.10 41.35 -30.51
N GLU A 90 15.22 40.98 -31.44
CA GLU A 90 15.17 39.62 -32.03
C GLU A 90 16.51 39.19 -32.65
N LEU A 91 17.30 40.15 -33.17
CA LEU A 91 18.65 39.88 -33.69
C LEU A 91 19.61 39.36 -32.60
N LEU A 92 19.51 39.90 -31.37
CA LEU A 92 20.28 39.42 -30.23
C LEU A 92 19.79 38.06 -29.76
N LYS A 93 18.49 37.76 -29.90
CA LYS A 93 17.92 36.45 -29.56
C LYS A 93 18.58 35.33 -30.40
N ALA A 94 18.69 35.50 -31.71
CA ALA A 94 19.31 34.50 -32.59
C ALA A 94 20.76 34.18 -32.20
N THR A 95 21.56 35.22 -31.95
CA THR A 95 22.96 35.08 -31.49
C THR A 95 23.04 34.40 -30.13
N THR A 96 22.17 34.80 -29.19
CA THR A 96 22.07 34.21 -27.85
C THR A 96 21.76 32.72 -27.91
N ILE A 97 20.78 32.34 -28.73
CA ILE A 97 20.38 30.94 -28.89
C ILE A 97 21.54 30.13 -29.45
N GLN A 98 22.26 30.64 -30.45
CA GLN A 98 23.41 29.92 -31.00
C GLN A 98 24.49 29.70 -29.93
N ARG A 99 24.85 30.73 -29.15
CA ARG A 99 25.82 30.62 -28.06
C ARG A 99 25.40 29.60 -27.00
N ILE A 100 24.13 29.61 -26.62
CA ILE A 100 23.56 28.66 -25.68
C ILE A 100 23.61 27.24 -26.25
N MET A 101 23.22 27.05 -27.51
CA MET A 101 23.27 25.74 -28.19
C MET A 101 24.70 25.19 -28.24
N ASP A 102 25.68 26.02 -28.58
CA ASP A 102 27.09 25.64 -28.62
C ASP A 102 27.61 25.20 -27.24
N SER A 103 27.04 25.74 -26.16
CA SER A 103 27.43 25.46 -24.77
C SER A 103 26.46 24.55 -24.02
N PHE A 104 25.37 24.09 -24.64
CA PHE A 104 24.25 23.48 -23.94
C PHE A 104 24.65 22.19 -23.23
N HIS A 105 25.45 21.36 -23.92
CA HIS A 105 26.00 20.14 -23.36
C HIS A 105 26.82 20.43 -22.09
N SER A 106 27.67 21.46 -22.11
CA SER A 106 28.51 21.85 -20.97
C SER A 106 27.67 22.36 -19.79
N ILE A 107 26.62 23.16 -20.05
CA ILE A 107 25.65 23.61 -19.05
C ILE A 107 25.00 22.42 -18.34
N VAL A 108 24.58 21.41 -19.09
CA VAL A 108 23.92 20.21 -18.54
C VAL A 108 24.89 19.35 -17.72
N HIS A 109 26.12 19.16 -18.19
CA HIS A 109 27.14 18.40 -17.44
C HIS A 109 27.53 19.07 -16.14
N TRP A 110 27.72 20.39 -16.14
CA TRP A 110 27.93 21.15 -14.91
C TRP A 110 26.73 21.00 -13.97
N GLY A 111 25.52 21.03 -14.51
CA GLY A 111 24.32 20.76 -13.75
C GLY A 111 24.32 19.40 -13.06
N SER A 112 24.62 18.32 -13.78
CA SER A 112 24.70 16.97 -13.20
C SER A 112 25.82 16.87 -12.16
N TYR A 113 26.98 17.45 -12.45
CA TYR A 113 28.10 17.50 -11.51
C TYR A 113 27.71 18.21 -10.20
N LEU A 114 27.07 19.37 -10.26
CA LEU A 114 26.61 20.11 -9.10
C LEU A 114 25.59 19.32 -8.25
N VAL A 115 24.62 18.65 -8.89
CA VAL A 115 23.65 17.79 -8.17
C VAL A 115 24.35 16.65 -7.46
N SER A 116 25.30 15.97 -8.12
CA SER A 116 26.07 14.86 -7.53
C SER A 116 26.88 15.28 -6.30
N ILE A 117 27.45 16.49 -6.33
CA ILE A 117 28.16 17.08 -5.20
C ILE A 117 27.20 17.37 -4.05
N TRP A 118 26.00 17.86 -4.33
CA TRP A 118 24.99 18.16 -3.31
C TRP A 118 24.32 16.91 -2.73
N ASP A 119 24.29 15.78 -3.47
CA ASP A 119 23.80 14.48 -2.98
C ASP A 119 24.81 13.74 -2.10
N SER A 120 26.09 14.13 -2.15
CA SER A 120 27.12 13.51 -1.33
C SER A 120 26.85 13.80 0.16
N PRO A 121 26.62 12.76 1.00
CA PRO A 121 26.13 12.93 2.36
C PRO A 121 27.12 13.81 3.16
N PRO A 122 26.70 14.96 3.70
CA PRO A 122 27.53 15.68 4.65
C PRO A 122 27.71 14.79 5.88
N GLU A 123 28.97 14.50 6.24
CA GLU A 123 29.31 13.51 7.28
C GLU A 123 28.65 13.72 8.67
N ALA A 124 27.93 14.83 8.94
CA ALA A 124 27.15 14.98 10.16
C ALA A 124 26.12 16.14 10.16
N ARG A 125 25.76 16.77 9.03
CA ARG A 125 24.93 18.00 9.05
C ARG A 125 23.60 17.80 8.32
N SER A 126 22.53 18.33 8.92
CA SER A 126 21.21 18.40 8.31
C SER A 126 21.32 18.96 6.89
N ILE A 127 20.66 18.32 5.91
CA ILE A 127 20.47 18.84 4.55
C ILE A 127 20.08 20.32 4.68
N ASP A 128 20.98 21.19 4.25
CA ASP A 128 20.77 22.62 4.26
C ASP A 128 19.70 22.94 3.20
N LYS A 129 18.63 23.65 3.60
CA LYS A 129 17.57 24.11 2.70
C LYS A 129 18.16 24.84 1.47
N THR A 130 19.32 25.46 1.63
CA THR A 130 20.08 26.11 0.56
C THR A 130 20.35 25.18 -0.63
N TYR A 131 20.63 23.89 -0.43
CA TYR A 131 20.88 22.96 -1.54
C TYR A 131 19.60 22.63 -2.32
N LEU A 132 18.47 22.51 -1.64
CA LEU A 132 17.17 22.27 -2.26
C LEU A 132 16.75 23.48 -3.11
N VAL A 133 16.99 24.69 -2.61
CA VAL A 133 16.78 25.94 -3.37
C VAL A 133 17.67 25.96 -4.62
N LYS A 134 18.95 25.59 -4.51
CA LYS A 134 19.87 25.53 -5.67
C LYS A 134 19.41 24.52 -6.73
N ARG A 135 18.90 23.36 -6.33
CA ARG A 135 18.30 22.38 -7.26
C ARG A 135 17.06 22.93 -7.95
N SER A 136 16.21 23.62 -7.20
CA SER A 136 15.04 24.33 -7.76
C SER A 136 15.45 25.36 -8.80
N GLN A 137 16.47 26.18 -8.49
CA GLN A 137 17.02 27.19 -9.40
C GLN A 137 17.63 26.56 -10.66
N GLN A 138 18.32 25.43 -10.51
CA GLN A 138 18.87 24.70 -11.64
C GLN A 138 17.77 24.15 -12.55
N ALA A 139 16.71 23.57 -11.98
CA ALA A 139 15.55 23.15 -12.76
C ALA A 139 14.87 24.34 -13.46
N ALA A 140 14.79 25.50 -12.80
CA ALA A 140 14.25 26.72 -13.39
C ALA A 140 15.09 27.23 -14.58
N LEU A 141 16.42 27.21 -14.47
CA LEU A 141 17.32 27.52 -15.58
C LEU A 141 17.06 26.60 -16.78
N LEU A 142 17.06 25.28 -16.56
CA LEU A 142 16.87 24.31 -17.63
C LEU A 142 15.50 24.49 -18.31
N LEU A 143 14.46 24.73 -17.53
CA LEU A 143 13.13 25.02 -18.05
C LEU A 143 13.10 26.32 -18.87
N ALA A 144 13.76 27.38 -18.41
CA ALA A 144 13.86 28.65 -19.11
C ALA A 144 14.63 28.48 -20.44
N LEU A 145 15.70 27.68 -20.47
CA LEU A 145 16.44 27.35 -21.69
C LEU A 145 15.57 26.57 -22.70
N ILE A 146 14.81 25.58 -22.23
CA ILE A 146 13.91 24.78 -23.08
C ILE A 146 12.81 25.68 -23.69
N ARG A 147 12.29 26.64 -22.92
CA ARG A 147 11.25 27.58 -23.36
C ARG A 147 11.78 28.73 -24.24
N LEU A 148 13.09 28.98 -24.24
CA LEU A 148 13.71 30.10 -24.95
C LEU A 148 13.55 29.99 -26.47
N ASP A 149 13.76 28.78 -27.03
CA ASP A 149 13.75 28.53 -28.48
C ASP A 149 13.40 27.07 -28.80
N THR A 150 12.70 26.86 -29.92
CA THR A 150 12.29 25.52 -30.37
C THR A 150 13.48 24.63 -30.72
N ARG A 151 14.62 25.19 -31.15
CA ARG A 151 15.85 24.41 -31.42
C ARG A 151 16.46 23.85 -30.14
N ILE A 152 16.48 24.66 -29.06
CA ILE A 152 16.93 24.19 -27.74
C ILE A 152 15.96 23.13 -27.21
N SER A 153 14.65 23.34 -27.37
CA SER A 153 13.64 22.34 -27.02
C SER A 153 13.87 21.02 -27.78
N ALA A 154 14.04 21.06 -29.10
CA ALA A 154 14.31 19.87 -29.91
C ALA A 154 15.60 19.15 -29.50
N TYR A 155 16.68 19.89 -29.25
CA TYR A 155 17.93 19.33 -28.74
C TYR A 155 17.76 18.71 -27.35
N SER A 156 17.03 19.38 -26.45
CA SER A 156 16.78 18.91 -25.08
C SER A 156 16.04 17.57 -25.04
N ARG A 157 15.15 17.31 -26.01
CA ARG A 157 14.38 16.06 -26.10
C ARG A 157 15.23 14.84 -26.43
N THR A 158 16.36 15.03 -27.10
CA THR A 158 17.28 13.96 -27.52
C THR A 158 18.52 13.85 -26.62
N SER A 159 18.68 14.75 -25.65
CA SER A 159 19.85 14.79 -24.76
C SER A 159 19.69 13.83 -23.58
N ALA A 160 20.32 12.66 -23.68
CA ALA A 160 20.32 11.65 -22.60
C ALA A 160 20.84 12.22 -21.26
N THR A 161 21.88 13.06 -21.29
CA THR A 161 22.47 13.68 -20.09
C THR A 161 21.46 14.61 -19.40
N LEU A 162 20.66 15.36 -20.16
CA LEU A 162 19.66 16.24 -19.60
C LEU A 162 18.50 15.45 -18.98
N ILE A 163 18.06 14.39 -19.63
CA ILE A 163 17.03 13.49 -19.11
C ILE A 163 17.51 12.83 -17.81
N ASP A 164 18.76 12.39 -17.74
CA ASP A 164 19.34 11.86 -16.51
C ASP A 164 19.34 12.87 -15.37
N LEU A 165 19.75 14.11 -15.67
CA LEU A 165 19.72 15.20 -14.71
C LEU A 165 18.29 15.52 -14.27
N ALA A 166 17.31 15.49 -15.18
CA ALA A 166 15.90 15.67 -14.85
C ALA A 166 15.38 14.55 -13.92
N ILE A 167 15.79 13.30 -14.15
CA ILE A 167 15.48 12.16 -13.26
C ILE A 167 16.10 12.38 -11.87
N GLU A 168 17.36 12.83 -11.79
CA GLU A 168 18.04 13.13 -10.51
C GLU A 168 17.37 14.27 -9.74
N LEU A 169 17.02 15.36 -10.44
CA LEU A 169 16.27 16.47 -9.85
C LEU A 169 14.88 16.01 -9.37
N TRP A 170 14.16 15.20 -10.14
CA TRP A 170 12.87 14.63 -9.74
C TRP A 170 12.97 13.69 -8.54
N MET A 171 14.09 12.98 -8.37
CA MET A 171 14.35 12.10 -7.23
C MET A 171 14.89 12.83 -6.00
N THR A 172 14.99 14.16 -6.05
CA THR A 172 15.46 14.98 -4.92
C THR A 172 14.52 14.86 -3.73
N THR A 173 15.09 14.54 -2.57
CA THR A 173 14.39 14.40 -1.29
C THR A 173 14.83 15.48 -0.30
N GLU A 174 13.92 15.86 0.58
CA GLU A 174 14.22 16.54 1.84
C GLU A 174 14.68 15.53 2.90
N LYS A 175 14.49 15.85 4.19
CA LYS A 175 14.72 14.89 5.28
C LYS A 175 13.70 13.74 5.19
N LYS A 176 14.13 12.53 5.60
CA LYS A 176 13.28 11.32 5.69
C LYS A 176 12.70 10.84 4.35
N ASP A 177 13.47 10.92 3.27
CA ASP A 177 13.05 10.46 1.92
C ASP A 177 11.77 11.12 1.36
N VAL A 178 11.35 12.26 1.92
CA VAL A 178 10.19 13.03 1.42
C VAL A 178 10.59 13.78 0.15
N PRO A 179 9.88 13.64 -0.99
CA PRO A 179 10.19 14.38 -2.21
C PRO A 179 10.16 15.90 -2.00
N TYR A 180 11.14 16.62 -2.55
CA TYR A 180 11.17 18.08 -2.48
C TYR A 180 10.22 18.72 -3.52
N VAL A 181 9.35 19.63 -3.06
CA VAL A 181 8.49 20.45 -3.92
C VAL A 181 8.60 21.91 -3.47
N ASP A 182 8.92 22.79 -4.41
CA ASP A 182 9.06 24.22 -4.17
C ASP A 182 7.70 24.92 -4.31
N PHE A 183 7.12 25.33 -3.18
CA PHE A 183 5.86 26.08 -3.13
C PHE A 183 6.04 27.60 -3.13
N TYR A 184 7.28 28.10 -3.08
CA TYR A 184 7.56 29.53 -3.02
C TYR A 184 7.56 30.17 -4.40
N ASN A 185 7.74 29.39 -5.46
CA ASN A 185 7.66 29.87 -6.83
C ASN A 185 6.19 30.09 -7.26
N ASP A 186 5.88 31.29 -7.74
CA ASP A 186 4.55 31.67 -8.22
C ASP A 186 4.08 30.81 -9.40
N ASP A 187 5.01 30.37 -10.24
CA ASP A 187 4.72 29.51 -11.39
C ASP A 187 4.55 28.02 -11.01
N GLY A 188 4.79 27.68 -9.74
CA GLY A 188 4.86 26.31 -9.23
C GLY A 188 6.28 25.73 -9.25
N CYS A 189 6.46 24.51 -8.75
CA CYS A 189 7.79 23.92 -8.56
C CYS A 189 8.51 23.71 -9.90
N PRO A 190 9.70 24.34 -10.10
CA PRO A 190 10.46 24.20 -11.35
C PRO A 190 10.86 22.76 -11.68
N ILE A 191 11.17 21.94 -10.66
CA ILE A 191 11.49 20.52 -10.84
C ILE A 191 10.30 19.78 -11.43
N THR A 192 9.10 20.06 -10.91
CA THR A 192 7.87 19.45 -11.42
C THR A 192 7.59 19.87 -12.87
N GLN A 193 7.69 21.18 -13.16
CA GLN A 193 7.48 21.71 -14.50
C GLN A 193 8.49 21.18 -15.52
N LEU A 194 9.77 21.10 -15.14
CA LEU A 194 10.82 20.53 -15.98
C LEU A 194 10.50 19.07 -16.32
N PHE A 195 10.17 18.26 -15.32
CA PHE A 195 9.88 16.85 -15.54
C PHE A 195 8.59 16.64 -16.35
N GLN A 196 7.55 17.43 -16.09
CA GLN A 196 6.32 17.47 -16.88
C GLN A 196 6.60 17.75 -18.36
N SER A 197 7.54 18.67 -18.68
CA SER A 197 7.88 18.99 -20.06
C SER A 197 8.46 17.79 -20.84
N PHE A 198 9.18 16.88 -20.17
CA PHE A 198 9.66 15.64 -20.79
C PHE A 198 8.55 14.61 -20.96
N VAL A 199 7.63 14.52 -20.00
CA VAL A 199 6.53 13.54 -20.02
C VAL A 199 5.46 13.90 -21.05
N LEU A 200 5.15 15.18 -21.23
CA LEU A 200 4.13 15.64 -22.18
C LEU A 200 4.62 15.69 -23.63
N SER A 201 5.94 15.62 -23.87
CA SER A 201 6.52 15.59 -25.20
C SER A 201 6.81 14.15 -25.61
N GLN A 202 6.19 13.69 -26.71
CA GLN A 202 6.26 12.29 -27.15
C GLN A 202 7.71 11.82 -27.39
N ASP A 203 8.53 12.63 -28.09
CA ASP A 203 9.92 12.28 -28.42
C ASP A 203 10.78 12.07 -27.15
N SER A 204 10.62 12.96 -26.16
CA SER A 204 11.37 12.86 -24.91
C SER A 204 10.82 11.82 -23.95
N PHE A 205 9.54 11.50 -24.05
CA PHE A 205 8.89 10.52 -23.17
C PHE A 205 9.43 9.12 -23.41
N GLU A 206 9.63 8.73 -24.67
CA GLU A 206 10.21 7.42 -25.02
C GLU A 206 11.64 7.27 -24.47
N GLU A 207 12.50 8.27 -24.72
CA GLU A 207 13.86 8.28 -24.18
C GLU A 207 13.85 8.30 -22.65
N LEU A 208 13.00 9.10 -22.00
CA LEU A 208 12.85 9.11 -20.54
C LEU A 208 12.52 7.72 -19.99
N VAL A 209 11.57 7.01 -20.59
CA VAL A 209 11.20 5.66 -20.17
C VAL A 209 12.37 4.70 -20.36
N ASP A 210 13.06 4.74 -21.50
CA ASP A 210 14.21 3.87 -21.76
C ASP A 210 15.36 4.12 -20.78
N ARG A 211 15.64 5.39 -20.44
CA ARG A 211 16.59 5.75 -19.38
C ARG A 211 16.16 5.19 -18.01
N LEU A 212 14.89 5.32 -17.63
CA LEU A 212 14.37 4.80 -16.35
C LEU A 212 14.46 3.27 -16.25
N LEU A 213 14.22 2.56 -17.34
CA LEU A 213 14.25 1.10 -17.39
C LEU A 213 15.68 0.55 -17.48
N SER A 214 16.58 1.23 -18.20
CA SER A 214 18.00 0.83 -18.32
C SER A 214 18.74 0.83 -16.98
N ARG A 215 18.27 1.63 -16.00
CA ARG A 215 18.78 1.65 -14.62
C ARG A 215 18.34 0.44 -13.76
N GLY A 216 17.50 -0.44 -14.30
CA GLY A 216 17.07 -1.69 -13.68
C GLY A 216 15.78 -1.58 -12.86
N THR A 217 15.12 -2.72 -12.67
CA THR A 217 13.78 -2.83 -12.07
C THR A 217 13.69 -2.26 -10.65
N ALA A 218 14.73 -2.41 -9.85
CA ALA A 218 14.79 -1.87 -8.49
C ALA A 218 14.79 -0.33 -8.49
N PHE A 219 15.52 0.29 -9.42
CA PHE A 219 15.50 1.74 -9.60
C PHE A 219 14.14 2.21 -10.08
N THR A 220 13.58 1.58 -11.13
CA THR A 220 12.25 1.91 -11.65
C THR A 220 11.17 1.84 -10.56
N LYS A 221 11.21 0.80 -9.71
CA LYS A 221 10.29 0.65 -8.58
C LYS A 221 10.43 1.79 -7.56
N ARG A 222 11.68 2.15 -7.19
CA ARG A 222 11.96 3.27 -6.29
C ARG A 222 11.48 4.60 -6.90
N PHE A 223 11.74 4.81 -8.18
CA PHE A 223 11.29 5.97 -8.93
C PHE A 223 9.76 6.08 -8.94
N SER A 224 9.05 4.99 -9.28
CA SER A 224 7.58 4.94 -9.23
C SER A 224 7.04 5.27 -7.84
N MET A 225 7.61 4.70 -6.78
CA MET A 225 7.21 5.04 -5.40
C MET A 225 7.47 6.52 -5.09
N HIS A 226 8.63 7.05 -5.48
CA HIS A 226 8.97 8.46 -5.24
C HIS A 226 8.02 9.42 -5.96
N SER A 227 7.63 9.12 -7.20
CA SER A 227 6.61 9.88 -7.94
C SER A 227 5.25 9.87 -7.23
N LEU A 228 4.85 8.74 -6.64
CA LEU A 228 3.61 8.64 -5.86
C LEU A 228 3.69 9.37 -4.53
N LEU A 229 4.84 9.31 -3.83
CA LEU A 229 5.05 10.07 -2.61
C LEU A 229 5.00 11.57 -2.87
N ARG A 230 5.44 12.02 -4.05
CA ARG A 230 5.45 13.44 -4.43
C ARG A 230 4.03 14.01 -4.53
N LEU A 231 3.02 13.20 -4.86
CA LEU A 231 1.60 13.59 -4.83
C LEU A 231 1.14 14.02 -3.43
N ASN A 232 1.69 13.44 -2.36
CA ASN A 232 1.31 13.76 -0.99
C ASN A 232 1.96 15.05 -0.47
N VAL A 233 3.02 15.54 -1.11
CA VAL A 233 3.79 16.70 -0.62
C VAL A 233 2.95 17.99 -0.65
N PRO A 234 2.20 18.32 -1.72
CA PRO A 234 1.25 19.44 -1.70
C PRO A 234 0.24 19.35 -0.56
N TYR A 235 -0.28 18.16 -0.29
CA TYR A 235 -1.22 17.93 0.81
C TYR A 235 -0.58 18.20 2.18
N PHE A 236 0.62 17.69 2.45
CA PHE A 236 1.30 17.93 3.73
C PHE A 236 1.70 19.39 3.92
N ALA A 237 2.09 20.07 2.84
CA ALA A 237 2.36 21.50 2.89
C ALA A 237 1.13 22.27 3.40
N LEU A 238 -0.07 21.92 2.93
CA LEU A 238 -1.30 22.59 3.36
C LEU A 238 -1.65 22.38 4.83
N ILE A 239 -1.28 21.23 5.42
CA ILE A 239 -1.49 20.99 6.86
C ILE A 239 -0.49 21.78 7.71
N GLY A 240 0.75 21.88 7.24
CA GLY A 240 1.84 22.46 8.02
C GLY A 240 1.84 23.99 8.09
N TYR A 241 1.06 24.69 7.25
CA TYR A 241 1.06 26.15 7.18
C TYR A 241 -0.25 26.76 7.70
N ASN A 242 -0.14 27.64 8.69
CA ASN A 242 -1.25 28.44 9.25
C ASN A 242 -1.67 29.63 8.34
N GLN A 243 -1.34 29.63 7.04
CA GLN A 243 -1.66 30.73 6.11
C GLN A 243 -2.65 30.26 5.03
N PRO A 244 -3.89 30.80 4.93
CA PRO A 244 -4.99 29.96 4.47
C PRO A 244 -5.38 30.02 2.99
N GLN A 245 -4.88 30.91 2.13
CA GLN A 245 -5.44 31.07 0.76
C GLN A 245 -4.42 31.02 -0.39
N ILE A 246 -3.36 31.83 -0.37
CA ILE A 246 -2.37 31.89 -1.48
C ILE A 246 -1.66 30.53 -1.69
N HIS A 247 -1.61 29.71 -0.65
CA HIS A 247 -0.98 28.39 -0.71
C HIS A 247 -1.84 27.33 -1.41
N TRP A 248 -3.17 27.44 -1.44
CA TRP A 248 -4.04 26.44 -2.07
C TRP A 248 -3.89 26.42 -3.58
N GLN A 249 -3.97 27.57 -4.24
CA GLN A 249 -3.81 27.64 -5.70
C GLN A 249 -2.45 27.07 -6.15
N ARG A 250 -1.38 27.38 -5.41
CA ARG A 250 -0.03 26.88 -5.69
C ARG A 250 0.09 25.38 -5.41
N ALA A 251 -0.45 24.91 -4.28
CA ALA A 251 -0.44 23.49 -3.96
C ALA A 251 -1.27 22.68 -4.97
N THR A 252 -2.43 23.20 -5.39
CA THR A 252 -3.32 22.57 -6.37
C THR A 252 -2.66 22.55 -7.74
N GLY A 253 -2.07 23.67 -8.17
CA GLY A 253 -1.32 23.74 -9.41
C GLY A 253 -0.08 22.82 -9.43
N ASN A 254 0.56 22.58 -8.29
CA ASN A 254 1.62 21.56 -8.20
C ASN A 254 1.05 20.13 -8.23
N LEU A 255 -0.05 19.87 -7.51
CA LEU A 255 -0.73 18.59 -7.48
C LEU A 255 -1.17 18.17 -8.89
N THR A 256 -1.81 19.06 -9.65
CA THR A 256 -2.22 18.85 -11.04
C THR A 256 -1.03 18.43 -11.91
N ARG A 257 0.09 19.16 -11.86
CA ARG A 257 1.28 18.82 -12.67
C ARG A 257 1.93 17.50 -12.27
N ILE A 258 2.02 17.21 -10.96
CA ILE A 258 2.54 15.92 -10.48
C ILE A 258 1.61 14.78 -10.91
N PHE A 259 0.31 15.00 -10.86
CA PHE A 259 -0.70 14.05 -11.34
C PHE A 259 -0.54 13.79 -12.84
N GLU A 260 -0.44 14.83 -13.66
CA GLU A 260 -0.18 14.70 -15.10
C GLU A 260 1.11 13.91 -15.40
N VAL A 261 2.18 14.13 -14.62
CA VAL A 261 3.40 13.33 -14.73
C VAL A 261 3.14 11.85 -14.42
N VAL A 262 2.43 11.54 -13.33
CA VAL A 262 2.17 10.14 -12.92
C VAL A 262 1.24 9.44 -13.91
N ILE A 263 0.21 10.13 -14.41
CA ILE A 263 -0.69 9.62 -15.45
C ILE A 263 0.07 9.44 -16.77
N GLY A 264 0.90 10.43 -17.13
CA GLY A 264 1.81 10.41 -18.26
C GLY A 264 2.68 9.15 -18.29
N LEU A 265 3.40 8.89 -17.20
CA LEU A 265 4.18 7.66 -17.00
C LEU A 265 3.31 6.39 -17.05
N GLY A 266 2.04 6.48 -16.67
CA GLY A 266 1.06 5.41 -16.78
C GLY A 266 0.67 5.04 -18.22
N PHE A 267 0.90 5.89 -19.23
CA PHE A 267 0.61 5.56 -20.63
C PHE A 267 1.59 4.54 -21.21
N ASP A 268 2.85 4.51 -20.77
CA ASP A 268 3.80 3.46 -21.17
C ASP A 268 3.51 2.16 -20.38
N PRO A 269 3.26 1.01 -21.04
CA PRO A 269 2.93 -0.24 -20.36
C PRO A 269 4.02 -0.77 -19.41
N ARG A 270 5.30 -0.45 -19.66
CA ARG A 270 6.45 -0.90 -18.85
C ARG A 270 6.49 -0.12 -17.54
N MET A 271 6.34 1.20 -17.60
CA MET A 271 6.23 2.06 -16.41
C MET A 271 4.94 1.81 -15.64
N ARG A 272 3.82 1.60 -16.34
CA ARG A 272 2.53 1.23 -15.74
C ARG A 272 2.63 0.01 -14.83
N ARG A 273 3.33 -1.06 -15.26
CA ARG A 273 3.52 -2.25 -14.42
C ARG A 273 4.22 -1.91 -13.10
N ALA A 274 5.23 -1.03 -13.13
CA ALA A 274 5.93 -0.58 -11.93
C ALA A 274 5.01 0.25 -11.01
N LEU A 275 4.19 1.14 -11.58
CA LEU A 275 3.17 1.91 -10.85
C LEU A 275 2.07 1.02 -10.26
N GLU A 276 1.58 0.03 -10.99
CA GLU A 276 0.60 -0.94 -10.51
C GLU A 276 1.14 -1.77 -9.33
N GLN A 277 2.42 -2.16 -9.37
CA GLN A 277 3.07 -2.82 -8.23
C GLN A 277 3.12 -1.94 -6.98
N GLN A 278 3.08 -0.62 -7.15
CA GLN A 278 2.98 0.35 -6.05
C GLN A 278 1.53 0.74 -5.74
N ARG A 279 0.51 0.07 -6.32
CA ARG A 279 -0.91 0.40 -6.12
C ARG A 279 -1.22 1.89 -6.39
N TYR A 280 -0.64 2.46 -7.46
CA TYR A 280 -0.73 3.88 -7.76
C TYR A 280 -2.16 4.46 -7.75
N VAL A 281 -3.16 3.72 -8.24
CA VAL A 281 -4.56 4.17 -8.23
C VAL A 281 -5.04 4.43 -6.81
N HIS A 282 -4.72 3.52 -5.87
CA HIS A 282 -5.04 3.70 -4.46
C HIS A 282 -4.36 4.96 -3.90
N HIS A 283 -3.07 5.14 -4.14
CA HIS A 283 -2.34 6.31 -3.66
C HIS A 283 -2.90 7.62 -4.21
N ILE A 284 -3.11 7.71 -5.52
CA ILE A 284 -3.67 8.89 -6.17
C ILE A 284 -5.05 9.20 -5.58
N THR A 285 -5.95 8.22 -5.49
CA THR A 285 -7.28 8.44 -4.92
C THR A 285 -7.22 8.87 -3.46
N THR A 286 -6.36 8.27 -2.64
CA THR A 286 -6.19 8.68 -1.24
C THR A 286 -5.68 10.11 -1.15
N THR A 287 -4.68 10.50 -1.95
CA THR A 287 -4.19 11.89 -2.00
C THR A 287 -5.30 12.85 -2.40
N LEU A 288 -6.01 12.57 -3.49
CA LEU A 288 -7.10 13.42 -3.96
C LEU A 288 -8.22 13.52 -2.92
N ARG A 289 -8.54 12.43 -2.22
CA ARG A 289 -9.52 12.41 -1.12
C ARG A 289 -9.11 13.34 0.00
N CYS A 290 -7.91 13.14 0.53
CA CYS A 290 -7.36 13.94 1.60
C CYS A 290 -7.31 15.44 1.22
N TYR A 291 -7.03 15.75 -0.04
CA TYR A 291 -7.06 17.12 -0.57
C TYR A 291 -8.50 17.66 -0.69
N GLY A 292 -9.41 16.85 -1.24
CA GLY A 292 -10.84 17.15 -1.43
C GLY A 292 -11.57 17.49 -0.13
N GLU A 293 -11.20 16.83 0.97
CA GLU A 293 -11.75 17.08 2.31
C GLU A 293 -11.40 18.47 2.88
N ARG A 294 -10.48 19.22 2.25
CA ARG A 294 -9.99 20.50 2.77
C ARG A 294 -10.02 21.68 1.81
N VAL A 295 -10.18 21.43 0.51
CA VAL A 295 -10.26 22.52 -0.47
C VAL A 295 -11.59 23.26 -0.40
N ASP A 296 -11.55 24.52 -0.82
CA ASP A 296 -12.75 25.29 -1.08
C ASP A 296 -13.45 24.88 -2.39
N PHE A 297 -14.49 25.63 -2.74
CA PHE A 297 -15.34 25.34 -3.88
C PHE A 297 -14.64 25.49 -5.24
N ARG A 298 -13.68 26.41 -5.41
CA ARG A 298 -13.07 26.68 -6.73
C ARG A 298 -12.09 25.58 -7.11
N GLU A 299 -11.37 25.07 -6.13
CA GLU A 299 -10.35 24.04 -6.30
C GLU A 299 -11.02 22.65 -6.48
N SER A 300 -12.26 22.51 -6.02
CA SER A 300 -13.06 21.28 -6.18
C SER A 300 -13.30 20.90 -7.65
N ILE A 301 -13.45 21.87 -8.56
CA ILE A 301 -13.56 21.60 -10.01
C ILE A 301 -12.29 20.95 -10.54
N THR A 302 -11.12 21.52 -10.21
CA THR A 302 -9.84 20.97 -10.67
C THR A 302 -9.68 19.53 -10.19
N LEU A 303 -10.03 19.25 -8.92
CA LEU A 303 -9.99 17.89 -8.39
C LEU A 303 -11.00 16.95 -9.08
N LEU A 304 -12.18 17.43 -9.50
CA LEU A 304 -13.14 16.64 -10.28
C LEU A 304 -12.56 16.25 -11.64
N LEU A 305 -11.87 17.18 -12.30
CA LEU A 305 -11.19 16.91 -13.57
C LEU A 305 -10.09 15.85 -13.38
N LEU A 306 -9.25 15.99 -12.34
CA LEU A 306 -8.23 14.98 -12.01
C LEU A 306 -8.86 13.61 -11.68
N CYS A 307 -9.99 13.58 -10.96
CA CYS A 307 -10.72 12.34 -10.69
C CYS A 307 -11.18 11.68 -11.99
N SER A 308 -11.66 12.46 -12.95
CA SER A 308 -12.09 11.90 -14.22
C SER A 308 -10.92 11.44 -15.10
N GLU A 309 -9.83 12.20 -15.15
CA GLU A 309 -8.61 11.77 -15.84
C GLU A 309 -8.08 10.46 -15.24
N LEU A 310 -8.17 10.29 -13.91
CA LEU A 310 -7.83 9.02 -13.26
C LEU A 310 -8.72 7.87 -13.75
N ILE A 311 -10.05 8.08 -13.82
CA ILE A 311 -10.99 7.05 -14.30
C ILE A 311 -10.74 6.74 -15.79
N THR A 312 -10.54 7.76 -16.61
CA THR A 312 -10.23 7.64 -18.03
C THR A 312 -8.94 6.86 -18.25
N MET A 313 -7.88 7.18 -17.50
CA MET A 313 -6.63 6.44 -17.55
C MET A 313 -6.83 5.00 -17.07
N VAL A 314 -7.54 4.76 -15.96
CA VAL A 314 -7.84 3.41 -15.50
C VAL A 314 -8.59 2.62 -16.58
N ARG A 315 -9.57 3.23 -17.26
CA ARG A 315 -10.32 2.60 -18.35
C ARG A 315 -9.44 2.24 -19.54
N SER A 316 -8.70 3.22 -20.06
CA SER A 316 -7.95 3.06 -21.31
C SER A 316 -6.70 2.19 -21.14
N HIS A 317 -6.17 2.11 -19.92
CA HIS A 317 -4.80 1.67 -19.70
C HIS A 317 -4.62 0.66 -18.56
N ALA A 318 -5.54 0.47 -17.63
CA ALA A 318 -5.32 -0.53 -16.59
C ALA A 318 -5.18 -1.94 -17.19
N VAL A 319 -4.14 -2.67 -16.80
CA VAL A 319 -3.97 -4.08 -17.20
C VAL A 319 -5.12 -4.92 -16.64
N ASN A 320 -5.62 -4.55 -15.45
CA ASN A 320 -6.75 -5.18 -14.81
C ASN A 320 -7.73 -4.11 -14.29
N LEU A 321 -8.61 -3.66 -15.19
CA LEU A 321 -9.61 -2.62 -14.93
C LEU A 321 -10.39 -2.85 -13.62
N GLY A 322 -10.92 -4.06 -13.40
CA GLY A 322 -11.65 -4.39 -12.18
C GLY A 322 -10.82 -4.31 -10.89
N THR A 323 -9.50 -4.54 -10.95
CA THR A 323 -8.61 -4.39 -9.78
C THR A 323 -8.25 -2.92 -9.55
N SER A 324 -7.98 -2.15 -10.61
CA SER A 324 -7.69 -0.72 -10.51
C SER A 324 -8.90 0.07 -9.98
N LEU A 325 -10.10 -0.22 -10.48
CA LEU A 325 -11.33 0.38 -9.96
C LEU A 325 -11.60 -0.02 -8.51
N ALA A 326 -11.41 -1.30 -8.15
CA ALA A 326 -11.50 -1.72 -6.76
C ALA A 326 -10.50 -0.98 -5.85
N GLN A 327 -9.27 -0.71 -6.33
CA GLN A 327 -8.30 0.10 -5.60
C GLN A 327 -8.78 1.53 -5.37
N ALA A 328 -9.31 2.20 -6.41
CA ALA A 328 -9.90 3.55 -6.29
C ALA A 328 -11.04 3.55 -5.27
N LEU A 329 -11.96 2.60 -5.37
CA LEU A 329 -13.10 2.49 -4.45
C LEU A 329 -12.64 2.27 -3.00
N SER A 330 -11.73 1.32 -2.77
CA SER A 330 -11.17 1.06 -1.43
C SER A 330 -10.40 2.25 -0.84
N ALA A 331 -9.90 3.16 -1.69
CA ALA A 331 -9.27 4.41 -1.26
C ALA A 331 -10.28 5.52 -0.94
N GLY A 332 -11.58 5.27 -1.14
CA GLY A 332 -12.65 6.22 -0.89
C GLY A 332 -12.98 7.12 -2.07
N PHE A 333 -12.76 6.68 -3.32
CA PHE A 333 -13.09 7.45 -4.53
C PHE A 333 -14.53 8.00 -4.52
N ILE A 334 -15.49 7.18 -4.07
CA ILE A 334 -16.90 7.61 -4.02
C ILE A 334 -17.09 8.72 -3.00
N GLY A 335 -16.54 8.59 -1.80
CA GLY A 335 -16.60 9.65 -0.78
C GLY A 335 -15.97 10.96 -1.27
N LEU A 336 -14.81 10.87 -1.95
CA LEU A 336 -14.19 12.02 -2.60
C LEU A 336 -15.11 12.65 -3.65
N PHE A 337 -15.63 11.85 -4.60
CA PHE A 337 -16.52 12.34 -5.66
C PHE A 337 -17.72 13.10 -5.07
N VAL A 338 -18.29 12.55 -4.00
CA VAL A 338 -19.39 13.18 -3.25
C VAL A 338 -19.02 14.53 -2.69
N ILE A 339 -17.90 14.61 -1.98
CA ILE A 339 -17.41 15.84 -1.36
C ILE A 339 -17.22 16.91 -2.44
N LEU A 340 -16.58 16.56 -3.55
CA LEU A 340 -16.30 17.50 -4.62
C LEU A 340 -17.58 18.00 -5.31
N VAL A 341 -18.53 17.11 -5.62
CA VAL A 341 -19.80 17.53 -6.24
C VAL A 341 -20.63 18.39 -5.29
N GLN A 342 -20.62 18.09 -3.99
CA GLN A 342 -21.30 18.91 -2.98
C GLN A 342 -20.67 20.31 -2.88
N ASN A 343 -19.34 20.40 -2.85
CA ASN A 343 -18.62 21.67 -2.80
C ASN A 343 -18.82 22.50 -4.08
N SER A 344 -18.95 21.86 -5.24
CA SER A 344 -19.21 22.51 -6.53
C SER A 344 -20.69 22.79 -6.81
N ARG A 345 -21.63 22.43 -5.91
CA ARG A 345 -23.08 22.56 -6.13
C ARG A 345 -23.53 23.96 -6.52
N LYS A 346 -23.00 25.00 -5.89
CA LYS A 346 -23.37 26.40 -6.20
C LYS A 346 -23.04 26.76 -7.66
N GLN A 347 -21.89 26.33 -8.16
CA GLN A 347 -21.47 26.58 -9.54
C GLN A 347 -22.27 25.76 -10.56
N PHE A 348 -22.75 24.57 -10.20
CA PHE A 348 -23.65 23.80 -11.07
C PHE A 348 -25.03 24.45 -11.23
N LEU A 349 -25.44 25.32 -10.31
CA LEU A 349 -26.74 26.02 -10.36
C LEU A 349 -26.65 27.40 -11.02
N GLU A 350 -25.46 28.01 -11.07
CA GLU A 350 -25.25 29.28 -11.75
C GLU A 350 -24.93 29.04 -13.24
N PRO A 351 -25.50 29.82 -14.17
CA PRO A 351 -25.19 29.73 -15.60
C PRO A 351 -23.75 30.20 -15.84
N TRP A 352 -22.81 29.26 -15.78
CA TRP A 352 -21.41 29.51 -16.11
C TRP A 352 -21.26 29.80 -17.62
N PRO A 353 -20.29 30.64 -18.02
CA PRO A 353 -19.92 30.79 -19.42
C PRO A 353 -19.56 29.40 -19.98
N GLN A 354 -20.33 28.93 -20.96
CA GLN A 354 -20.37 27.54 -21.42
C GLN A 354 -19.06 27.00 -22.01
N GLU A 355 -18.01 27.81 -22.12
CA GLU A 355 -16.86 27.50 -22.98
C GLU A 355 -15.68 26.77 -22.32
N ARG A 356 -15.66 26.56 -20.98
CA ARG A 356 -14.37 26.19 -20.32
C ARG A 356 -14.32 24.89 -19.53
N ILE A 357 -15.42 24.20 -19.26
CA ILE A 357 -15.37 22.91 -18.55
C ILE A 357 -16.28 21.90 -19.26
N PRO A 358 -15.74 20.79 -19.80
CA PRO A 358 -16.54 19.75 -20.41
C PRO A 358 -17.31 19.00 -19.32
N PHE A 359 -18.49 19.50 -18.95
CA PHE A 359 -19.36 18.87 -17.95
C PHE A 359 -19.79 17.44 -18.32
N SER A 360 -19.58 17.00 -19.57
CA SER A 360 -19.78 15.61 -20.02
C SER A 360 -18.86 14.59 -19.31
N VAL A 361 -17.72 15.05 -18.81
CA VAL A 361 -16.66 14.22 -18.26
C VAL A 361 -17.10 13.48 -16.98
N ILE A 362 -17.96 14.10 -16.15
CA ILE A 362 -18.50 13.48 -14.94
C ILE A 362 -19.52 12.37 -15.26
N PRO A 363 -20.58 12.63 -16.07
CA PRO A 363 -21.45 11.60 -16.62
C PRO A 363 -20.70 10.42 -17.25
N GLU A 364 -19.67 10.69 -18.06
CA GLU A 364 -18.85 9.64 -18.68
C GLU A 364 -18.11 8.79 -17.64
N SER A 365 -17.57 9.42 -16.58
CA SER A 365 -16.88 8.69 -15.50
C SER A 365 -17.85 7.80 -14.70
N LEU A 366 -19.06 8.29 -14.42
CA LEU A 366 -20.11 7.49 -13.76
C LEU A 366 -20.61 6.36 -14.65
N TRP A 367 -20.74 6.62 -15.95
CA TRP A 367 -21.08 5.61 -16.95
C TRP A 367 -20.00 4.52 -17.02
N ASP A 368 -18.74 4.90 -17.06
CA ASP A 368 -17.60 3.98 -17.05
C ASP A 368 -17.58 3.13 -15.78
N LEU A 369 -17.80 3.74 -14.61
CA LEU A 369 -17.95 3.00 -13.36
C LEU A 369 -19.12 2.01 -13.44
N THR A 370 -20.27 2.45 -13.97
CA THR A 370 -21.48 1.63 -14.14
C THR A 370 -21.21 0.40 -15.00
N ASN A 371 -20.54 0.57 -16.13
CA ASN A 371 -20.18 -0.53 -17.04
C ASN A 371 -19.23 -1.54 -16.41
N ASN A 372 -18.44 -1.11 -15.43
CA ASN A 372 -17.48 -1.94 -14.72
C ASN A 372 -18.00 -2.53 -13.41
N LEU A 373 -19.26 -2.26 -13.04
CA LEU A 373 -19.91 -2.90 -11.90
C LEU A 373 -20.09 -4.41 -12.10
N ALA A 374 -19.95 -4.94 -13.32
CA ALA A 374 -19.96 -6.38 -13.55
C ALA A 374 -18.82 -7.08 -12.78
N TRP A 375 -17.70 -6.41 -12.49
CA TRP A 375 -16.57 -7.04 -11.82
C TRP A 375 -16.83 -7.29 -10.33
N PRO A 376 -16.75 -8.54 -9.83
CA PRO A 376 -17.10 -8.84 -8.43
C PRO A 376 -16.22 -8.15 -7.39
N LYS A 377 -14.96 -7.83 -7.73
CA LYS A 377 -14.09 -7.04 -6.84
C LYS A 377 -14.65 -5.64 -6.65
N VAL A 378 -15.06 -4.98 -7.74
CA VAL A 378 -15.65 -3.63 -7.73
C VAL A 378 -16.92 -3.63 -6.86
N VAL A 379 -17.83 -4.57 -7.10
CA VAL A 379 -19.08 -4.71 -6.32
C VAL A 379 -18.81 -4.93 -4.83
N ARG A 380 -17.81 -5.74 -4.50
CA ARG A 380 -17.41 -5.97 -3.10
C ARG A 380 -16.91 -4.70 -2.42
N GLU A 381 -16.06 -3.92 -3.09
CA GLU A 381 -15.55 -2.65 -2.54
C GLU A 381 -16.65 -1.56 -2.48
N LEU A 382 -17.68 -1.63 -3.33
CA LEU A 382 -18.81 -0.69 -3.28
C LEU A 382 -19.78 -0.93 -2.14
N ARG A 383 -19.91 -2.19 -1.70
CA ARG A 383 -20.86 -2.60 -0.66
C ARG A 383 -20.88 -1.69 0.58
N PRO A 384 -19.74 -1.38 1.24
CA PRO A 384 -19.76 -0.53 2.44
C PRO A 384 -20.30 0.88 2.17
N HIS A 385 -20.16 1.38 0.93
CA HIS A 385 -20.56 2.73 0.58
C HIS A 385 -22.04 2.87 0.23
N LEU A 386 -22.72 1.79 -0.18
CA LEU A 386 -24.13 1.85 -0.60
C LEU A 386 -25.09 2.40 0.48
N ILE A 387 -24.75 2.23 1.76
CA ILE A 387 -25.56 2.74 2.88
C ILE A 387 -25.51 4.27 2.92
N GLU A 388 -24.34 4.85 2.68
CA GLU A 388 -24.09 6.30 2.71
C GLU A 388 -24.70 7.05 1.51
N TRP A 389 -25.12 6.34 0.46
CA TRP A 389 -25.54 6.95 -0.81
C TRP A 389 -26.97 7.49 -0.83
N ARG A 390 -27.84 7.09 0.10
CA ARG A 390 -29.25 7.54 0.10
C ARG A 390 -29.36 9.05 0.29
N ASP A 391 -28.62 9.59 1.24
CA ASP A 391 -28.64 11.02 1.54
C ASP A 391 -28.04 11.86 0.40
N LEU A 392 -27.13 11.25 -0.35
CA LEU A 392 -26.50 11.87 -1.51
C LEU A 392 -27.42 11.94 -2.72
N GLU A 393 -28.19 10.88 -3.01
CA GLU A 393 -29.10 10.85 -4.15
C GLU A 393 -30.07 12.05 -4.09
N ALA A 394 -30.60 12.35 -2.89
CA ALA A 394 -31.43 13.54 -2.65
C ALA A 394 -30.67 14.87 -2.86
N LYS A 395 -29.38 14.94 -2.51
CA LYS A 395 -28.55 16.14 -2.71
C LYS A 395 -28.20 16.38 -4.18
N LEU A 396 -28.11 15.33 -4.99
CA LEU A 396 -27.74 15.40 -6.41
C LEU A 396 -28.92 15.56 -7.37
N GLU A 397 -30.16 15.36 -6.90
CA GLU A 397 -31.37 15.45 -7.74
C GLU A 397 -31.54 16.82 -8.42
N GLY A 398 -31.01 17.89 -7.82
CA GLY A 398 -31.01 19.25 -8.39
C GLY A 398 -29.90 19.55 -9.40
N VAL A 399 -28.92 18.65 -9.61
CA VAL A 399 -27.82 18.85 -10.56
C VAL A 399 -28.13 18.07 -11.83
N LYS A 400 -28.65 18.77 -12.85
CA LYS A 400 -29.09 18.16 -14.12
C LYS A 400 -27.97 17.30 -14.73
N ASP A 401 -28.35 16.14 -15.27
CA ASP A 401 -27.48 15.10 -15.84
C ASP A 401 -26.59 14.33 -14.85
N ILE A 402 -25.90 15.00 -13.91
CA ILE A 402 -25.13 14.31 -12.86
C ILE A 402 -26.05 13.50 -11.95
N GLY A 403 -27.17 14.09 -11.51
CA GLY A 403 -28.17 13.39 -10.69
C GLY A 403 -28.79 12.19 -11.43
N ARG A 404 -28.98 12.32 -12.75
CA ARG A 404 -29.51 11.24 -13.61
C ARG A 404 -28.54 10.06 -13.70
N GLU A 405 -27.28 10.34 -14.03
CA GLU A 405 -26.26 9.29 -14.14
C GLU A 405 -25.91 8.70 -12.78
N TRP A 406 -25.91 9.50 -11.72
CA TRP A 406 -25.75 9.00 -10.35
C TRP A 406 -26.87 8.03 -9.97
N LYS A 407 -28.12 8.37 -10.27
CA LYS A 407 -29.28 7.50 -10.01
C LYS A 407 -29.19 6.18 -10.78
N ARG A 408 -28.76 6.22 -12.05
CA ARG A 408 -28.49 5.02 -12.87
C ARG A 408 -27.39 4.16 -12.24
N PHE A 409 -26.25 4.78 -11.93
CA PHE A 409 -25.12 4.11 -11.28
C PHE A 409 -25.51 3.49 -9.94
N SER A 410 -26.19 4.24 -9.07
CA SER A 410 -26.56 3.80 -7.71
C SER A 410 -27.60 2.69 -7.72
N ALA A 411 -28.57 2.74 -8.63
CA ALA A 411 -29.56 1.69 -8.82
C ALA A 411 -28.87 0.40 -9.30
N ARG A 412 -28.02 0.51 -10.32
CA ARG A 412 -27.28 -0.63 -10.88
C ARG A 412 -26.31 -1.23 -9.86
N ALA A 413 -25.62 -0.43 -9.06
CA ALA A 413 -24.72 -0.91 -8.02
C ALA A 413 -25.47 -1.68 -6.92
N ARG A 414 -26.64 -1.17 -6.48
CA ARG A 414 -27.50 -1.87 -5.51
C ARG A 414 -28.00 -3.20 -6.05
N GLU A 415 -28.48 -3.20 -7.30
CA GLU A 415 -28.91 -4.41 -8.00
C GLU A 415 -27.78 -5.46 -8.03
N LEU A 416 -26.57 -5.06 -8.42
CA LEU A 416 -25.43 -5.97 -8.56
C LEU A 416 -24.85 -6.43 -7.22
N VAL A 417 -24.87 -5.59 -6.18
CA VAL A 417 -24.52 -6.03 -4.82
C VAL A 417 -25.53 -7.06 -4.32
N HIS A 418 -26.83 -6.80 -4.51
CA HIS A 418 -27.88 -7.74 -4.14
C HIS A 418 -27.76 -9.06 -4.91
N ALA A 419 -27.61 -9.00 -6.23
CA ALA A 419 -27.36 -10.17 -7.06
C ALA A 419 -26.12 -10.91 -6.57
N GLY A 420 -25.02 -10.20 -6.26
CA GLY A 420 -23.81 -10.77 -5.69
C GLY A 420 -24.03 -11.50 -4.38
N ASP A 421 -24.86 -10.97 -3.48
CA ASP A 421 -25.23 -11.64 -2.22
C ASP A 421 -26.03 -12.91 -2.43
N VAL A 422 -26.97 -12.89 -3.38
CA VAL A 422 -27.76 -14.06 -3.76
C VAL A 422 -26.90 -15.11 -4.48
N CYS A 423 -25.89 -14.67 -5.23
CA CYS A 423 -25.09 -15.49 -6.14
C CYS A 423 -23.80 -16.05 -5.54
N ALA A 424 -23.22 -15.41 -4.51
CA ALA A 424 -21.86 -15.70 -4.03
C ALA A 424 -21.69 -17.10 -3.41
N GLU A 425 -22.78 -17.77 -3.06
CA GLU A 425 -22.74 -19.03 -2.32
C GLU A 425 -23.17 -20.28 -3.12
N SER A 426 -23.69 -20.14 -4.35
CA SER A 426 -24.49 -21.22 -4.95
C SER A 426 -24.02 -21.79 -6.30
N ILE A 427 -23.13 -21.14 -7.05
CA ILE A 427 -22.81 -21.60 -8.42
C ILE A 427 -21.61 -22.53 -8.46
N VAL A 428 -21.89 -23.78 -8.84
CA VAL A 428 -20.89 -24.79 -9.20
C VAL A 428 -20.65 -24.74 -10.70
N LEU A 429 -19.45 -24.33 -11.10
CA LEU A 429 -19.00 -24.39 -12.49
C LEU A 429 -18.58 -25.81 -12.89
N CYS A 430 -18.90 -26.19 -14.12
CA CYS A 430 -18.41 -27.38 -14.79
C CYS A 430 -18.13 -27.09 -16.27
N ASP A 431 -16.92 -27.43 -16.74
CA ASP A 431 -16.48 -27.29 -18.13
C ASP A 431 -16.68 -28.55 -18.96
N ASN A 432 -17.14 -29.65 -18.35
CA ASN A 432 -17.49 -30.86 -19.09
C ASN A 432 -18.72 -30.57 -19.96
N GLN A 433 -18.53 -30.53 -21.28
CA GLN A 433 -19.57 -30.25 -22.26
C GLN A 433 -20.51 -31.44 -22.51
N ASN A 434 -20.19 -32.63 -21.99
CA ASN A 434 -21.07 -33.79 -22.16
C ASN A 434 -22.36 -33.62 -21.38
N VAL A 435 -23.47 -33.96 -22.03
CA VAL A 435 -24.86 -33.82 -21.52
C VAL A 435 -25.07 -34.51 -20.17
N ARG A 436 -24.29 -35.56 -19.85
CA ARG A 436 -24.39 -36.34 -18.60
C ARG A 436 -23.77 -35.68 -17.37
N CYS A 437 -23.71 -34.35 -17.34
CA CYS A 437 -23.27 -33.64 -16.15
C CYS A 437 -24.39 -33.75 -15.10
N PRO A 438 -24.13 -34.29 -13.88
CA PRO A 438 -25.19 -34.44 -12.87
C PRO A 438 -25.86 -33.12 -12.46
N LEU A 439 -25.18 -31.99 -12.67
CA LEU A 439 -25.74 -30.66 -12.47
C LEU A 439 -26.79 -30.27 -13.52
N VAL A 440 -26.68 -30.81 -14.73
CA VAL A 440 -27.60 -30.54 -15.85
C VAL A 440 -28.80 -31.46 -15.77
N ASP A 441 -28.57 -32.76 -15.50
CA ASP A 441 -29.64 -33.76 -15.54
C ASP A 441 -30.58 -33.68 -14.33
N GLU A 442 -30.07 -33.39 -13.12
CA GLU A 442 -30.89 -33.37 -11.90
C GLU A 442 -30.47 -32.24 -10.93
N PRO A 443 -30.81 -30.97 -11.24
CA PRO A 443 -30.48 -29.82 -10.40
C PRO A 443 -31.00 -29.95 -8.95
N SER A 444 -32.14 -30.64 -8.78
CA SER A 444 -32.77 -30.93 -7.50
C SER A 444 -31.95 -31.89 -6.63
N LYS A 445 -31.32 -32.92 -7.22
CA LYS A 445 -30.46 -33.84 -6.45
C LYS A 445 -29.11 -33.23 -6.10
N ALA A 446 -28.63 -32.25 -6.88
CA ALA A 446 -27.47 -31.46 -6.51
C ALA A 446 -27.73 -30.60 -5.25
N ALA A 447 -28.96 -30.09 -5.07
CA ALA A 447 -29.36 -29.33 -3.89
C ALA A 447 -29.37 -30.18 -2.60
N ASP A 448 -29.76 -31.46 -2.70
CA ASP A 448 -29.80 -32.40 -1.57
C ASP A 448 -28.41 -32.87 -1.10
N SER A 449 -27.36 -32.68 -1.90
CA SER A 449 -25.97 -32.97 -1.50
C SER A 449 -25.36 -31.92 -0.54
N GLY A 450 -26.14 -30.90 -0.18
CA GLY A 450 -25.76 -29.81 0.72
C GLY A 450 -24.86 -28.75 0.05
N PRO A 451 -24.77 -27.53 0.60
CA PRO A 451 -24.10 -26.36 0.01
C PRO A 451 -22.55 -26.44 -0.05
N LYS A 452 -21.96 -27.65 -0.19
CA LYS A 452 -20.51 -27.89 -0.03
C LYS A 452 -19.76 -28.23 -1.32
N GLY A 453 -20.43 -28.32 -2.46
CA GLY A 453 -19.79 -28.63 -3.75
C GLY A 453 -18.97 -27.48 -4.31
N LYS A 454 -17.80 -27.15 -3.74
CA LYS A 454 -16.88 -26.21 -4.40
C LYS A 454 -16.39 -26.82 -5.70
N SER A 455 -16.57 -26.10 -6.80
CA SER A 455 -15.94 -26.40 -8.08
C SER A 455 -14.44 -26.73 -7.92
N LYS A 456 -14.02 -27.85 -8.50
CA LYS A 456 -12.63 -28.32 -8.50
C LYS A 456 -11.91 -27.82 -9.74
N LYS A 457 -10.74 -27.24 -9.57
CA LYS A 457 -9.88 -26.80 -10.68
C LYS A 457 -8.96 -27.95 -11.09
N CYS A 458 -8.68 -28.08 -12.37
CA CYS A 458 -7.63 -28.99 -12.82
C CYS A 458 -6.28 -28.60 -12.23
N SER A 459 -5.58 -29.53 -11.58
CA SER A 459 -4.27 -29.30 -10.97
C SER A 459 -3.15 -29.08 -12.00
N GLY A 460 -3.36 -29.47 -13.26
CA GLY A 460 -2.41 -29.29 -14.35
C GLY A 460 -2.42 -27.86 -14.91
N CYS A 461 -3.51 -27.49 -15.57
CA CYS A 461 -3.65 -26.19 -16.24
C CYS A 461 -4.21 -25.07 -15.35
N SER A 462 -4.97 -25.42 -14.29
CA SER A 462 -5.78 -24.47 -13.50
C SER A 462 -6.81 -23.65 -14.31
N THR A 463 -7.05 -23.97 -15.58
CA THR A 463 -8.01 -23.30 -16.48
C THR A 463 -9.37 -23.98 -16.46
N PHE A 464 -9.40 -25.30 -16.52
CA PHE A 464 -10.67 -26.03 -16.48
C PHE A 464 -11.17 -26.25 -15.06
N VAL A 465 -12.48 -26.23 -14.91
CA VAL A 465 -13.21 -26.33 -13.65
C VAL A 465 -14.31 -27.37 -13.77
N TYR A 466 -14.48 -28.20 -12.74
CA TYR A 466 -15.47 -29.27 -12.73
C TYR A 466 -16.29 -29.25 -11.46
N CYS A 467 -17.56 -29.64 -11.59
CA CYS A 467 -18.42 -29.85 -10.43
C CYS A 467 -18.01 -31.04 -9.58
N GLY A 468 -17.24 -31.99 -10.14
CA GLY A 468 -16.74 -33.16 -9.44
C GLY A 468 -15.71 -33.95 -10.26
N GLU A 469 -15.14 -34.98 -9.63
CA GLU A 469 -14.13 -35.85 -10.24
C GLU A 469 -14.69 -36.74 -11.35
N ALA A 470 -16.00 -37.05 -11.32
CA ALA A 470 -16.65 -37.80 -12.39
C ALA A 470 -16.60 -37.02 -13.71
N CYS A 471 -17.09 -35.77 -13.71
CA CYS A 471 -17.04 -34.90 -14.88
C CYS A 471 -15.61 -34.58 -15.32
N GLN A 472 -14.68 -34.41 -14.37
CA GLN A 472 -13.26 -34.23 -14.72
C GLN A 472 -12.71 -35.46 -15.44
N ARG A 473 -12.98 -36.68 -14.96
CA ARG A 473 -12.45 -37.92 -15.57
C ARG A 473 -13.02 -38.15 -16.98
N GLU A 474 -14.32 -37.88 -17.14
CA GLU A 474 -14.99 -37.99 -18.43
C GLU A 474 -14.38 -37.01 -19.44
N ASP A 475 -14.35 -35.72 -19.10
CA ASP A 475 -13.80 -34.67 -19.97
C ASP A 475 -12.29 -34.86 -20.23
N TRP A 476 -11.55 -35.39 -19.24
CA TRP A 476 -10.14 -35.74 -19.41
C TRP A 476 -9.95 -36.82 -20.47
N ALA A 477 -10.80 -37.85 -20.48
CA ALA A 477 -10.72 -38.95 -21.44
C ALA A 477 -11.11 -38.52 -22.86
N THR A 478 -12.03 -37.56 -23.00
CA THR A 478 -12.56 -37.12 -24.30
C THR A 478 -11.75 -35.96 -24.90
N PHE A 479 -11.54 -34.87 -24.16
CA PHE A 479 -11.03 -33.61 -24.70
C PHE A 479 -9.84 -33.06 -23.91
N HIS A 480 -9.98 -32.84 -22.61
CA HIS A 480 -9.05 -32.02 -21.84
C HIS A 480 -7.64 -32.59 -21.72
N SER A 481 -7.43 -33.92 -21.75
CA SER A 481 -6.06 -34.46 -21.73
C SER A 481 -5.18 -33.93 -22.87
N ARG A 482 -5.78 -33.60 -24.03
CA ARG A 482 -5.10 -33.02 -25.20
C ARG A 482 -4.86 -31.52 -25.06
N GLU A 483 -5.75 -30.82 -24.36
CA GLU A 483 -5.72 -29.36 -24.20
C GLU A 483 -5.01 -28.90 -22.93
N CYS A 484 -4.85 -29.77 -21.92
CA CYS A 484 -4.34 -29.37 -20.60
C CYS A 484 -2.97 -28.70 -20.69
N THR A 485 -2.09 -29.17 -21.58
CA THR A 485 -0.75 -28.62 -21.74
C THR A 485 -0.79 -27.22 -22.36
N SER A 486 -1.54 -27.01 -23.45
CA SER A 486 -1.69 -25.70 -24.08
C SER A 486 -2.42 -24.72 -23.16
N ALA A 487 -3.49 -25.16 -22.49
CA ALA A 487 -4.22 -24.37 -21.52
C ALA A 487 -3.37 -23.95 -20.31
N LYS A 488 -2.40 -24.79 -19.88
CA LYS A 488 -1.44 -24.44 -18.83
C LYS A 488 -0.49 -23.33 -19.28
N VAL A 489 0.02 -23.43 -20.51
CA VAL A 489 0.89 -22.39 -21.09
C VAL A 489 0.12 -21.08 -21.19
N ASP A 490 -1.12 -21.12 -21.70
CA ASP A 490 -1.97 -19.93 -21.80
C ASP A 490 -2.32 -19.35 -20.43
N SER A 491 -2.68 -20.17 -19.44
CA SER A 491 -2.93 -19.69 -18.06
C SER A 491 -1.71 -19.02 -17.45
N THR A 492 -0.52 -19.59 -17.64
CA THR A 492 0.73 -19.02 -17.14
C THR A 492 1.03 -17.69 -17.82
N ARG A 493 0.85 -17.62 -19.15
CA ARG A 493 1.00 -16.40 -19.94
C ARG A 493 0.02 -15.31 -19.48
N ARG A 494 -1.27 -15.61 -19.35
CA ARG A 494 -2.29 -14.65 -18.90
C ARG A 494 -2.07 -14.18 -17.46
N LYS A 495 -1.62 -15.06 -16.56
CA LYS A 495 -1.25 -14.67 -15.18
C LYS A 495 -0.06 -13.73 -15.16
N ALA A 496 0.98 -14.04 -15.94
CA ALA A 496 2.14 -13.16 -16.10
C ALA A 496 1.74 -11.81 -16.72
N ALA A 497 0.78 -11.81 -17.64
CA ALA A 497 0.19 -10.61 -18.22
C ALA A 497 -0.88 -9.93 -17.33
N ARG A 498 -1.25 -10.50 -16.18
CA ARG A 498 -2.36 -10.06 -15.30
C ARG A 498 -3.75 -9.98 -15.96
N GLU A 499 -3.91 -10.65 -17.10
CA GLU A 499 -5.17 -10.83 -17.84
C GLU A 499 -5.95 -12.08 -17.37
N TRP A 500 -5.60 -12.62 -16.21
CA TRP A 500 -6.19 -13.85 -15.71
C TRP A 500 -7.63 -13.63 -15.23
N TYR A 501 -8.58 -14.16 -16.01
CA TYR A 501 -9.99 -14.21 -15.62
C TYR A 501 -10.22 -15.31 -14.57
N SER A 502 -10.32 -14.89 -13.31
CA SER A 502 -10.38 -15.83 -12.20
C SER A 502 -11.66 -16.66 -12.19
N HIS A 503 -11.58 -17.91 -11.72
CA HIS A 503 -12.77 -18.77 -11.54
C HIS A 503 -13.85 -18.19 -10.64
N ARG A 504 -13.45 -17.38 -9.64
CA ARG A 504 -14.39 -16.66 -8.80
C ARG A 504 -15.14 -15.61 -9.61
N SER A 505 -14.45 -14.89 -10.49
CA SER A 505 -15.05 -13.91 -11.40
C SER A 505 -15.99 -14.60 -12.39
N ARG A 506 -15.57 -15.74 -12.96
CA ARG A 506 -16.41 -16.54 -13.86
C ARG A 506 -17.68 -17.05 -13.19
N ALA A 507 -17.58 -17.59 -11.97
CA ALA A 507 -18.73 -18.06 -11.22
C ALA A 507 -19.71 -16.93 -10.92
N TYR A 508 -19.19 -15.79 -10.48
CA TYR A 508 -20.00 -14.59 -10.24
C TYR A 508 -20.70 -14.08 -11.49
N HIS A 509 -20.01 -13.95 -12.64
CA HIS A 509 -20.65 -13.46 -13.87
C HIS A 509 -21.70 -14.43 -14.39
N ILE A 510 -21.46 -15.75 -14.33
CA ILE A 510 -22.48 -16.75 -14.69
C ILE A 510 -23.70 -16.60 -13.79
N ALA A 511 -23.47 -16.46 -12.49
CA ALA A 511 -24.55 -16.28 -11.53
C ALA A 511 -25.37 -15.02 -11.78
N LEU A 512 -24.68 -13.92 -12.06
CA LEU A 512 -25.32 -12.66 -12.42
C LEU A 512 -26.18 -12.79 -13.70
N ILE A 513 -25.65 -13.44 -14.74
CA ILE A 513 -26.38 -13.67 -16.00
C ILE A 513 -27.60 -14.55 -15.74
N THR A 514 -27.45 -15.66 -14.99
CA THR A 514 -28.56 -16.56 -14.63
C THR A 514 -29.62 -15.84 -13.82
N TRP A 515 -29.22 -15.04 -12.83
CA TRP A 515 -30.13 -14.25 -12.01
C TRP A 515 -30.94 -13.27 -12.88
N ARG A 516 -30.27 -12.50 -13.74
CA ARG A 516 -30.94 -11.52 -14.61
C ARG A 516 -31.87 -12.19 -15.62
N PHE A 517 -31.45 -13.31 -16.21
CA PHE A 517 -32.28 -14.10 -17.12
C PHE A 517 -33.55 -14.61 -16.43
N ASN A 518 -33.44 -15.09 -15.19
CA ASN A 518 -34.59 -15.56 -14.41
C ASN A 518 -35.49 -14.40 -13.94
N GLU A 519 -34.95 -13.21 -13.75
CA GLU A 519 -35.72 -12.00 -13.48
C GLU A 519 -36.53 -11.57 -14.70
N MET A 520 -35.92 -11.48 -15.88
CA MET A 520 -36.64 -11.19 -17.13
C MET A 520 -37.76 -12.21 -17.41
N LYS A 521 -37.51 -13.50 -17.14
CA LYS A 521 -38.55 -14.54 -17.22
C LYS A 521 -39.74 -14.29 -16.30
N ARG A 522 -39.53 -13.66 -15.14
CA ARG A 522 -40.60 -13.32 -14.18
C ARG A 522 -41.34 -12.05 -14.59
N GLU A 523 -40.63 -11.06 -15.13
CA GLU A 523 -41.20 -9.76 -15.52
C GLU A 523 -42.09 -9.86 -16.77
N ASP A 524 -41.62 -10.55 -17.82
CA ASP A 524 -42.28 -10.46 -19.13
C ASP A 524 -43.40 -11.50 -19.35
N GLY A 525 -43.77 -12.30 -18.34
CA GLY A 525 -44.65 -13.46 -18.58
C GLY A 525 -44.09 -14.44 -19.63
N PHE A 526 -42.79 -14.34 -19.94
CA PHE A 526 -42.07 -15.02 -21.03
C PHE A 526 -42.09 -16.56 -20.96
N GLY A 527 -42.69 -17.13 -19.92
CA GLY A 527 -42.90 -18.57 -19.75
C GLY A 527 -43.79 -19.19 -20.83
N GLU A 528 -44.67 -18.42 -21.47
CA GLU A 528 -45.58 -18.96 -22.51
C GLU A 528 -44.99 -18.95 -23.93
N HIS A 529 -44.09 -18.02 -24.26
CA HIS A 529 -43.62 -17.84 -25.65
C HIS A 529 -42.40 -18.70 -26.06
N PHE A 530 -41.56 -19.13 -25.11
CA PHE A 530 -40.39 -19.98 -25.40
C PHE A 530 -40.68 -21.49 -25.45
N ALA A 531 -41.89 -21.91 -25.05
CA ALA A 531 -42.35 -23.29 -25.24
C ALA A 531 -42.44 -23.68 -26.73
N TYR A 532 -42.40 -22.70 -27.64
CA TYR A 532 -42.52 -22.93 -29.09
C TYR A 532 -41.20 -23.31 -29.79
N TYR A 533 -40.02 -23.06 -29.18
CA TYR A 533 -38.71 -23.43 -29.76
C TYR A 533 -38.17 -24.79 -29.27
N HIS A 534 -38.96 -25.54 -28.50
CA HIS A 534 -38.68 -26.93 -28.14
C HIS A 534 -39.42 -27.96 -29.03
N MET A 535 -39.77 -27.58 -30.26
CA MET A 535 -40.36 -28.50 -31.25
C MET A 535 -39.29 -28.99 -32.24
N ASP A 536 -39.25 -30.32 -32.42
CA ASP A 536 -38.70 -31.06 -33.57
C ASP A 536 -37.22 -31.50 -33.64
N ASP A 537 -36.67 -32.10 -32.56
CA ASP A 537 -35.51 -33.03 -32.69
C ASP A 537 -35.91 -34.52 -32.72
N ASN A 538 -37.21 -34.83 -32.83
CA ASN A 538 -37.72 -36.19 -33.00
C ASN A 538 -37.93 -36.57 -34.48
N ARG A 539 -37.02 -36.20 -35.39
CA ARG A 539 -36.98 -36.84 -36.72
C ARG A 539 -36.14 -38.12 -36.66
N PRO A 540 -36.72 -39.30 -36.91
CA PRO A 540 -35.94 -40.53 -36.99
C PRO A 540 -35.03 -40.46 -38.23
N ARG A 541 -33.72 -40.61 -38.01
CA ARG A 541 -32.75 -40.89 -39.09
C ARG A 541 -33.09 -42.25 -39.70
N THR A 542 -33.73 -42.25 -40.86
CA THR A 542 -33.89 -43.43 -41.71
C THR A 542 -32.54 -43.78 -42.34
N GLY A 543 -31.83 -44.71 -41.72
CA GLY A 543 -30.67 -45.39 -42.30
C GLY A 543 -31.11 -46.65 -43.06
N LEU A 544 -30.88 -46.66 -44.36
CA LEU A 544 -30.73 -47.87 -45.18
C LEU A 544 -29.51 -48.65 -44.67
N ASN A 545 -29.70 -49.87 -44.17
CA ASN A 545 -29.08 -51.07 -44.74
C ASN A 545 -29.48 -52.37 -44.01
N ALA A 546 -29.49 -53.41 -44.84
CA ALA A 546 -30.10 -54.72 -44.66
C ALA A 546 -29.36 -55.71 -43.74
N GLY A 547 -30.11 -56.72 -43.27
CA GLY A 547 -29.57 -58.06 -43.01
C GLY A 547 -29.81 -58.66 -41.63
N ALA A 548 -30.84 -59.52 -41.54
CA ALA A 548 -30.99 -60.76 -40.74
C ALA A 548 -30.57 -60.76 -39.24
N THR A 549 -31.28 -61.33 -38.27
CA THR A 549 -32.16 -62.52 -38.26
C THR A 549 -32.96 -62.52 -36.94
N ILE A 550 -34.05 -63.28 -36.95
CA ILE A 550 -35.12 -63.45 -35.97
C ILE A 550 -34.66 -64.17 -34.69
N ASP A 551 -35.15 -63.79 -33.49
CA ASP A 551 -35.88 -64.70 -32.57
C ASP A 551 -36.36 -64.07 -31.23
N ALA A 552 -37.63 -64.41 -30.91
CA ALA A 552 -38.26 -64.65 -29.60
C ALA A 552 -38.66 -63.51 -28.62
N ILE A 553 -39.97 -63.26 -28.61
CA ILE A 553 -40.89 -62.85 -27.52
C ILE A 553 -41.14 -64.10 -26.61
N PRO A 554 -41.43 -64.03 -25.27
CA PRO A 554 -42.69 -63.47 -24.78
C PRO A 554 -42.79 -62.77 -23.41
N ALA A 555 -43.87 -61.98 -23.36
CA ALA A 555 -44.45 -61.22 -22.26
C ALA A 555 -45.11 -62.08 -21.16
N ALA A 556 -45.28 -61.49 -19.97
CA ALA A 556 -46.42 -61.73 -19.06
C ALA A 556 -46.42 -60.75 -17.85
N LEU A 557 -47.58 -60.10 -17.64
CA LEU A 557 -48.31 -59.79 -16.37
C LEU A 557 -47.55 -59.09 -15.19
N ASN A 558 -48.11 -58.19 -14.37
CA ASN A 558 -49.48 -58.13 -13.85
C ASN A 558 -49.81 -56.77 -13.18
N SER A 559 -51.12 -56.55 -13.05
CA SER A 559 -51.89 -55.50 -12.37
C SER A 559 -51.63 -55.30 -10.86
N ASN A 560 -51.85 -54.07 -10.34
CA ASN A 560 -52.78 -53.77 -9.23
C ASN A 560 -52.82 -52.28 -8.82
N LEU A 561 -54.05 -51.75 -8.81
CA LEU A 561 -54.55 -50.51 -8.20
C LEU A 561 -54.82 -50.76 -6.67
N PRO A 562 -55.01 -49.76 -5.78
CA PRO A 562 -56.15 -48.83 -5.87
C PRO A 562 -55.96 -47.37 -5.38
N ARG A 563 -56.90 -46.54 -5.85
CA ARG A 563 -57.23 -45.18 -5.42
C ARG A 563 -57.77 -45.13 -3.99
N SER A 564 -57.48 -44.05 -3.28
CA SER A 564 -58.39 -43.47 -2.27
C SER A 564 -58.17 -41.95 -2.19
N ALA A 565 -59.28 -41.22 -2.23
CA ALA A 565 -59.37 -39.78 -2.07
C ALA A 565 -59.46 -39.43 -0.58
N ASN A 566 -58.84 -38.32 -0.15
CA ASN A 566 -59.50 -37.47 0.83
C ASN A 566 -58.94 -36.05 0.89
N THR A 567 -59.86 -35.15 1.19
CA THR A 567 -59.80 -33.70 1.35
C THR A 567 -59.03 -33.28 2.61
N GLY A 568 -58.36 -32.14 2.55
CA GLY A 568 -57.66 -31.56 3.70
C GLY A 568 -57.28 -30.10 3.48
N ARG A 569 -58.24 -29.21 3.77
CA ARG A 569 -58.14 -27.75 3.77
C ARG A 569 -57.50 -27.30 5.09
N ALA A 570 -56.37 -26.59 5.06
CA ALA A 570 -55.77 -25.89 6.21
C ALA A 570 -55.40 -24.47 5.73
N VAL A 571 -56.18 -23.43 6.04
CA VAL A 571 -56.11 -22.56 7.23
C VAL A 571 -54.72 -21.92 7.38
N VAL A 572 -54.59 -20.70 6.85
CA VAL A 572 -53.47 -19.77 7.10
C VAL A 572 -53.92 -18.81 8.21
N PRO A 573 -53.11 -18.57 9.26
CA PRO A 573 -53.49 -17.71 10.37
C PRO A 573 -53.29 -16.23 10.03
N ARG A 574 -54.28 -15.45 10.47
CA ARG A 574 -54.40 -14.00 10.38
C ARG A 574 -53.88 -13.40 11.68
N CYS A 575 -52.83 -12.59 11.64
CA CYS A 575 -52.40 -11.77 12.79
C CYS A 575 -53.01 -10.36 12.68
N GLN A 576 -53.95 -10.07 13.59
CA GLN A 576 -54.19 -8.73 14.16
C GLN A 576 -52.93 -8.38 14.99
N GLY A 577 -52.49 -7.15 15.23
CA GLY A 577 -52.94 -5.80 14.97
C GLY A 577 -52.15 -4.92 15.95
N HIS A 578 -51.69 -3.73 15.55
CA HIS A 578 -51.46 -2.63 16.48
C HIS A 578 -51.64 -1.33 15.71
N LYS A 579 -52.57 -0.53 16.23
CA LYS A 579 -52.87 0.84 15.82
C LYS A 579 -51.77 1.74 16.37
N ASP A 580 -51.33 2.73 15.59
CA ASP A 580 -51.30 4.10 16.10
C ASP A 580 -51.45 5.11 14.96
N GLU A 581 -52.19 6.16 15.29
CA GLU A 581 -52.74 7.19 14.43
C GLU A 581 -51.69 8.27 14.12
N SER A 582 -51.65 8.81 12.90
CA SER A 582 -52.04 10.21 12.62
C SER A 582 -51.77 10.65 11.16
N ARG A 583 -52.89 11.00 10.50
CA ARG A 583 -53.16 12.05 9.49
C ARG A 583 -52.00 12.66 8.68
N ILE A 584 -52.14 12.78 7.35
CA ILE A 584 -52.65 13.97 6.62
C ILE A 584 -52.67 13.70 5.08
N ALA A 585 -53.76 14.18 4.46
CA ALA A 585 -54.01 14.55 3.05
C ALA A 585 -53.98 13.49 1.93
N ALA A 586 -55.19 13.21 1.45
CA ALA A 586 -55.54 12.56 0.20
C ALA A 586 -55.47 13.56 -0.99
N VAL A 587 -55.05 13.06 -2.16
CA VAL A 587 -55.54 13.53 -3.45
C VAL A 587 -55.84 12.30 -4.32
N GLU A 588 -57.10 12.17 -4.69
CA GLU A 588 -57.67 11.13 -5.54
C GLU A 588 -57.11 11.17 -6.96
N VAL A 589 -56.81 10.01 -7.54
CA VAL A 589 -56.82 9.81 -8.99
C VAL A 589 -57.85 8.74 -9.30
N ARG A 590 -58.98 9.18 -9.87
CA ARG A 590 -60.00 8.31 -10.44
C ARG A 590 -59.60 7.86 -11.84
N SER A 591 -59.74 6.56 -12.04
CA SER A 591 -59.81 5.81 -13.28
C SER A 591 -61.09 6.10 -14.08
N GLY A 592 -61.00 5.97 -15.42
CA GLY A 592 -62.14 5.77 -16.33
C GLY A 592 -61.79 6.13 -17.78
N THR A 593 -61.30 5.21 -18.62
CA THR A 593 -62.07 4.41 -19.60
C THR A 593 -63.33 5.07 -20.17
N SER A 594 -63.32 5.42 -21.47
CA SER A 594 -63.95 4.66 -22.57
C SER A 594 -64.51 5.56 -23.68
N GLN A 595 -64.26 5.19 -24.95
CA GLN A 595 -65.13 5.29 -26.14
C GLN A 595 -65.57 6.72 -26.60
N GLY A 596 -65.60 7.11 -27.87
CA GLY A 596 -65.45 6.43 -29.16
C GLY A 596 -66.27 7.20 -30.21
N ALA A 597 -65.71 7.37 -31.43
CA ALA A 597 -66.32 7.80 -32.71
C ALA A 597 -66.94 9.22 -32.77
N GLY A 598 -66.88 10.04 -33.82
CA GLY A 598 -66.42 10.08 -35.23
C GLY A 598 -66.88 11.47 -35.74
N LEU A 599 -66.33 12.18 -36.74
CA LEU A 599 -66.10 11.88 -38.16
C LEU A 599 -65.57 13.17 -38.84
N HIS A 600 -64.81 12.99 -39.96
CA HIS A 600 -64.53 13.87 -41.12
C HIS A 600 -63.82 15.23 -40.89
N ASP A 601 -62.86 15.70 -41.70
CA ASP A 601 -62.33 15.29 -43.00
C ASP A 601 -60.99 16.01 -43.30
N GLU A 602 -60.26 15.49 -44.31
CA GLU A 602 -59.30 16.16 -45.23
C GLU A 602 -57.76 16.21 -44.98
N VAL A 603 -57.08 15.41 -45.84
CA VAL A 603 -55.89 15.69 -46.70
C VAL A 603 -54.46 15.39 -46.19
N GLU A 604 -54.01 14.20 -46.66
CA GLU A 604 -52.77 13.80 -47.36
C GLU A 604 -51.33 14.09 -46.87
N GLU A 605 -50.64 12.94 -46.75
CA GLU A 605 -49.27 12.53 -47.11
C GLU A 605 -48.04 13.18 -46.45
N ASP A 606 -47.26 12.52 -45.59
CA ASP A 606 -46.46 11.27 -45.61
C ASP A 606 -44.98 11.47 -46.02
N GLY A 607 -44.07 10.80 -45.29
CA GLY A 607 -42.78 10.37 -45.84
C GLY A 607 -41.47 10.98 -45.31
N GLY A 608 -40.99 10.45 -44.17
CA GLY A 608 -39.63 9.84 -44.06
C GLY A 608 -38.34 10.70 -44.04
N PRO A 609 -37.35 10.39 -43.18
CA PRO A 609 -36.08 11.13 -43.09
C PRO A 609 -34.96 10.52 -43.98
N PRO A 610 -34.04 11.32 -44.55
CA PRO A 610 -32.86 10.77 -45.19
C PRO A 610 -31.59 10.93 -44.34
N ALA A 611 -30.76 9.89 -44.44
CA ALA A 611 -29.38 9.81 -44.02
C ALA A 611 -28.51 10.88 -44.71
N ILE A 612 -27.53 11.42 -43.99
CA ILE A 612 -26.52 12.33 -44.56
C ILE A 612 -25.24 11.56 -44.85
N SER A 613 -24.98 11.44 -46.14
CA SER A 613 -23.72 11.07 -46.78
C SER A 613 -22.74 12.24 -46.81
N THR A 614 -21.46 11.92 -46.59
CA THR A 614 -20.30 12.76 -46.89
C THR A 614 -20.13 13.00 -48.39
N SER A 615 -19.91 14.25 -48.80
CA SER A 615 -19.37 14.58 -50.12
C SER A 615 -18.45 15.80 -50.07
N SER A 616 -17.26 15.64 -50.63
CA SER A 616 -16.29 16.66 -50.99
C SER A 616 -16.75 17.47 -52.21
N SER A 617 -16.30 18.73 -52.37
CA SER A 617 -15.67 19.29 -53.60
C SER A 617 -15.60 20.84 -53.62
N THR A 618 -14.36 21.34 -53.74
CA THR A 618 -13.80 22.39 -54.64
C THR A 618 -14.63 23.57 -55.17
N LEU A 619 -14.06 24.80 -55.08
CA LEU A 619 -13.65 25.73 -56.19
C LEU A 619 -13.51 27.18 -55.65
N SER A 620 -12.32 27.82 -55.80
CA SER A 620 -11.98 28.95 -56.72
C SER A 620 -12.49 30.31 -56.22
N SER A 621 -11.83 31.48 -56.27
CA SER A 621 -10.74 32.05 -57.09
C SER A 621 -10.39 33.44 -56.53
N GLY A 622 -9.20 33.98 -56.82
CA GLY A 622 -8.96 35.43 -56.85
C GLY A 622 -7.55 35.86 -56.42
N GLY A 623 -6.64 35.99 -57.39
CA GLY A 623 -5.29 36.50 -57.18
C GLY A 623 -5.13 37.98 -57.51
N VAL A 624 -4.00 38.57 -57.10
CA VAL A 624 -3.31 39.70 -57.75
C VAL A 624 -1.81 39.57 -57.43
N GLU A 625 -1.01 39.55 -58.50
CA GLU A 625 0.46 39.65 -58.56
C GLU A 625 0.84 41.15 -58.78
N PRO A 626 2.12 41.61 -58.65
CA PRO A 626 3.15 41.28 -59.65
C PRO A 626 4.63 41.20 -59.19
N GLU A 627 5.34 40.34 -59.93
CA GLU A 627 6.68 40.48 -60.55
C GLU A 627 7.93 40.98 -59.76
N SER A 628 8.97 40.13 -59.72
CA SER A 628 10.07 40.26 -60.71
C SER A 628 11.05 39.08 -60.69
N HIS A 629 11.46 38.72 -61.91
CA HIS A 629 12.23 37.56 -62.36
C HIS A 629 13.69 37.52 -61.87
N LEU A 630 14.24 36.30 -61.70
CA LEU A 630 15.49 35.81 -62.30
C LEU A 630 15.59 34.26 -62.11
N THR A 631 15.78 33.52 -63.21
CA THR A 631 16.05 32.06 -63.27
C THR A 631 17.35 31.83 -64.07
N PRO A 632 17.88 30.59 -64.22
CA PRO A 632 18.22 29.59 -63.21
C PRO A 632 19.62 28.97 -63.44
N LYS A 633 20.11 28.13 -62.50
CA LYS A 633 21.13 27.12 -62.81
C LYS A 633 20.82 25.79 -62.12
N ALA A 634 20.90 24.75 -62.96
CA ALA A 634 20.57 23.33 -62.82
C ALA A 634 20.90 22.61 -61.50
N GLU A 635 19.98 21.72 -61.08
CA GLU A 635 20.26 20.52 -60.29
C GLU A 635 19.45 19.31 -60.81
N GLU A 636 20.10 18.15 -60.75
CA GLU A 636 19.69 16.79 -61.17
C GLU A 636 18.76 16.08 -60.15
N PRO A 637 18.11 14.95 -60.52
CA PRO A 637 16.83 14.53 -59.97
C PRO A 637 16.90 13.56 -58.78
N GLN A 638 15.88 13.62 -57.92
CA GLN A 638 15.48 12.53 -57.02
C GLN A 638 14.24 11.80 -57.57
N PRO A 639 14.11 10.47 -57.36
CA PRO A 639 12.93 9.73 -57.79
C PRO A 639 11.83 9.69 -56.72
N GLU A 640 10.60 9.87 -57.20
CA GLU A 640 9.32 9.64 -56.51
C GLU A 640 9.19 8.22 -55.94
N VAL A 641 8.62 8.10 -54.74
CA VAL A 641 8.01 6.85 -54.25
C VAL A 641 6.56 7.14 -53.87
N GLU A 642 5.67 6.61 -54.69
CA GLU A 642 4.22 6.61 -54.61
C GLU A 642 3.74 5.78 -53.40
N LEU A 643 3.15 6.43 -52.39
CA LEU A 643 2.60 5.79 -51.19
C LEU A 643 1.12 5.46 -51.43
N ARG A 644 0.85 4.24 -51.89
CA ARG A 644 -0.52 3.67 -51.93
C ARG A 644 -0.87 2.99 -50.61
N LEU A 645 -1.87 3.54 -49.95
CA LEU A 645 -2.62 2.93 -48.85
C LEU A 645 -3.35 1.67 -49.33
N ARG A 646 -3.11 0.52 -48.67
CA ARG A 646 -4.02 -0.64 -48.68
C ARG A 646 -4.14 -1.22 -47.27
N SER A 647 -5.38 -1.34 -46.83
CA SER A 647 -5.85 -2.00 -45.60
C SER A 647 -5.46 -3.47 -45.54
N PRO A 648 -5.19 -4.04 -44.35
CA PRO A 648 -4.88 -5.47 -44.23
C PRO A 648 -6.15 -6.30 -44.02
N SER A 649 -6.46 -7.12 -45.01
CA SER A 649 -7.36 -8.27 -44.91
C SER A 649 -6.66 -9.42 -44.16
N LEU A 650 -7.37 -10.02 -43.21
CA LEU A 650 -6.98 -11.24 -42.51
C LEU A 650 -7.00 -12.44 -43.48
N GLU A 651 -5.84 -13.02 -43.77
CA GLU A 651 -5.73 -14.38 -44.29
C GLU A 651 -4.87 -15.25 -43.37
N ILE A 652 -5.45 -16.39 -43.02
CA ILE A 652 -4.90 -17.48 -42.24
C ILE A 652 -4.02 -18.31 -43.17
N ILE A 653 -2.73 -18.49 -42.85
CA ILE A 653 -1.89 -19.50 -43.48
C ILE A 653 -1.21 -20.35 -42.40
N GLU A 654 -1.45 -21.66 -42.51
CA GLU A 654 -0.81 -22.74 -41.77
C GLU A 654 0.69 -22.82 -42.10
N GLU A 655 1.55 -22.89 -41.08
CA GLU A 655 2.97 -23.13 -41.27
C GLU A 655 3.40 -24.39 -40.49
N SER A 656 3.49 -25.50 -41.22
CA SER A 656 4.10 -26.74 -40.80
C SER A 656 5.32 -27.03 -41.68
N ALA A 657 6.36 -27.61 -41.06
CA ALA A 657 7.57 -28.20 -41.64
C ALA A 657 8.82 -27.30 -41.77
N TYR A 658 9.67 -27.31 -40.72
CA TYR A 658 11.12 -27.34 -40.90
C TYR A 658 11.85 -27.89 -39.66
N ARG A 659 12.06 -29.20 -39.60
CA ARG A 659 13.09 -29.84 -38.74
C ARG A 659 13.56 -31.14 -39.38
N GLU A 660 14.69 -31.09 -40.08
CA GLU A 660 15.58 -32.24 -40.19
C GLU A 660 16.97 -31.86 -40.73
N ARG A 661 17.99 -32.62 -40.28
CA ARG A 661 19.40 -32.68 -40.67
C ARG A 661 20.40 -31.76 -39.94
N HIS A 662 21.09 -32.32 -38.94
CA HIS A 662 22.44 -32.89 -39.13
C HIS A 662 23.02 -33.35 -37.78
N ASN A 663 23.29 -34.66 -37.64
CA ASN A 663 24.63 -35.18 -37.28
C ASN A 663 24.63 -36.72 -37.21
N ALA A 664 25.31 -37.31 -38.17
CA ALA A 664 25.77 -38.70 -38.17
C ALA A 664 27.22 -38.74 -38.67
N ARG A 665 27.94 -39.79 -38.23
CA ARG A 665 29.38 -40.13 -38.37
C ARG A 665 30.22 -39.70 -37.15
N GLY A 666 30.94 -40.57 -36.45
CA GLY A 666 31.25 -41.99 -36.68
C GLY A 666 32.70 -42.27 -36.26
N SER A 667 32.87 -43.02 -35.16
CA SER A 667 33.92 -44.00 -34.82
C SER A 667 35.34 -43.87 -35.40
N SER A 668 36.35 -43.91 -34.51
CA SER A 668 37.45 -44.88 -34.69
C SER A 668 38.11 -45.30 -33.36
N LYS A 669 38.45 -46.60 -33.30
CA LYS A 669 39.08 -47.35 -32.21
C LYS A 669 40.61 -47.23 -32.31
N THR A 670 41.33 -47.30 -31.18
CA THR A 670 42.55 -48.14 -31.07
C THR A 670 42.91 -48.44 -29.62
N GLN A 671 43.35 -49.69 -29.40
CA GLN A 671 43.80 -50.32 -28.15
C GLN A 671 45.18 -49.81 -27.70
N THR A 672 45.48 -49.86 -26.39
CA THR A 672 46.55 -50.72 -25.81
C THR A 672 46.70 -50.51 -24.28
N ASN A 673 46.60 -51.63 -23.56
CA ASN A 673 47.43 -52.16 -22.47
C ASN A 673 47.85 -51.34 -21.21
N ALA A 674 47.45 -51.93 -20.07
CA ALA A 674 48.29 -52.44 -18.95
C ALA A 674 48.36 -51.68 -17.60
N SER A 675 48.15 -52.50 -16.55
CA SER A 675 48.57 -52.40 -15.13
C SER A 675 47.89 -51.33 -14.25
N GLY A 676 47.46 -51.55 -13.01
CA GLY A 676 47.52 -52.70 -12.10
C GLY A 676 46.91 -52.31 -10.73
N SER A 677 46.24 -53.27 -10.09
CA SER A 677 45.94 -53.48 -8.65
C SER A 677 45.58 -52.31 -7.71
N ASN A 678 44.41 -52.37 -7.05
CA ASN A 678 44.31 -52.92 -5.68
C ASN A 678 42.87 -52.90 -5.07
N VAL A 679 42.42 -54.12 -4.75
CA VAL A 679 41.50 -54.66 -3.72
C VAL A 679 40.94 -53.70 -2.64
N PRO A 680 39.69 -53.90 -2.16
CA PRO A 680 39.54 -54.62 -0.89
C PRO A 680 38.44 -55.69 -0.88
N GLY A 681 38.80 -56.80 -0.22
CA GLY A 681 37.97 -57.98 -0.02
C GLY A 681 36.98 -57.86 1.13
N ILE A 682 36.00 -58.74 1.03
CA ILE A 682 34.92 -59.07 1.95
C ILE A 682 35.49 -59.73 3.22
N SER A 683 34.94 -59.37 4.39
CA SER A 683 34.88 -60.31 5.52
C SER A 683 33.66 -60.06 6.40
N GLN A 684 32.96 -61.16 6.68
CA GLN A 684 31.83 -61.33 7.56
C GLN A 684 32.25 -61.41 9.04
N LYS A 685 31.22 -61.33 9.92
CA LYS A 685 31.12 -61.64 11.37
C LYS A 685 30.95 -60.37 12.20
N ALA A 686 30.15 -60.32 13.26
CA ALA A 686 29.10 -61.17 13.81
C ALA A 686 28.59 -60.41 15.06
N LEU A 687 27.31 -60.61 15.39
CA LEU A 687 26.75 -60.65 16.75
C LEU A 687 27.06 -59.54 17.77
N GLY A 688 25.97 -58.89 18.23
CA GLY A 688 25.69 -58.83 19.66
C GLY A 688 25.38 -57.44 20.23
N LYS A 689 24.11 -57.22 20.60
CA LYS A 689 23.66 -57.12 22.01
C LYS A 689 22.25 -56.51 22.06
N ARG A 690 21.26 -57.40 22.18
CA ARG A 690 19.93 -57.10 22.73
C ARG A 690 20.10 -56.78 24.22
N LYS A 691 19.53 -55.67 24.71
CA LYS A 691 19.32 -55.43 26.14
C LYS A 691 17.85 -55.67 26.49
N ALA A 692 17.68 -56.41 27.57
CA ALA A 692 16.46 -57.04 28.04
C ALA A 692 15.44 -56.04 28.60
N VAL A 693 14.17 -56.38 28.37
CA VAL A 693 12.99 -55.83 29.05
C VAL A 693 12.87 -56.53 30.40
N ILE A 694 12.90 -55.76 31.48
CA ILE A 694 12.61 -56.24 32.84
C ILE A 694 11.18 -55.79 33.17
N VAL A 695 10.32 -56.78 33.41
CA VAL A 695 9.01 -56.65 34.04
C VAL A 695 9.20 -56.66 35.56
N PRO A 696 8.45 -55.83 36.31
CA PRO A 696 7.96 -56.30 37.60
C PRO A 696 6.44 -56.13 37.72
N THR A 697 5.81 -57.27 37.95
CA THR A 697 4.47 -57.47 38.51
C THR A 697 4.41 -57.00 39.97
N ALA A 698 3.38 -56.23 40.34
CA ALA A 698 2.78 -56.26 41.68
C ALA A 698 1.39 -55.57 41.69
N SER A 699 0.34 -56.36 41.86
CA SER A 699 -0.95 -55.95 42.47
C SER A 699 -0.73 -55.73 43.99
N PRO A 700 -1.60 -55.05 44.78
CA PRO A 700 -2.95 -55.60 45.03
C PRO A 700 -4.06 -54.64 45.55
N LYS A 701 -5.26 -55.24 45.69
CA LYS A 701 -6.37 -54.93 46.63
C LYS A 701 -7.45 -53.92 46.22
N LYS A 702 -8.43 -54.49 45.52
CA LYS A 702 -9.86 -54.14 45.55
C LYS A 702 -10.42 -54.15 46.99
N LYS A 703 -11.26 -53.17 47.32
CA LYS A 703 -12.39 -53.34 48.25
C LYS A 703 -13.67 -52.90 47.55
N LEU A 704 -14.53 -53.88 47.26
CA LEU A 704 -15.93 -53.69 46.93
C LEU A 704 -16.70 -53.25 48.18
N LYS A 705 -17.66 -52.33 48.03
CA LYS A 705 -18.85 -52.25 48.89
C LYS A 705 -20.10 -52.08 48.02
N ARG A 706 -21.09 -52.93 48.31
CA ARG A 706 -22.41 -53.07 47.67
C ARG A 706 -23.39 -51.94 48.07
N PRO A 707 -24.53 -51.80 47.37
CA PRO A 707 -25.41 -50.63 47.38
C PRO A 707 -26.56 -50.76 48.38
N ALA A 708 -27.14 -49.62 48.81
CA ALA A 708 -28.51 -49.56 49.32
C ALA A 708 -29.08 -48.13 49.32
N ALA A 709 -30.35 -48.07 48.90
CA ALA A 709 -31.45 -47.19 49.32
C ALA A 709 -31.64 -45.78 48.71
N THR A 710 -32.83 -45.63 48.12
CA THR A 710 -33.61 -44.45 47.73
C THR A 710 -34.12 -43.64 48.95
N PRO A 711 -34.72 -42.44 48.75
CA PRO A 711 -34.50 -41.24 49.60
C PRO A 711 -35.63 -40.93 50.60
N PRO A 712 -35.40 -40.01 51.57
CA PRO A 712 -36.46 -39.24 52.18
C PRO A 712 -36.48 -37.81 51.65
N THR A 713 -37.67 -37.41 51.19
CA THR A 713 -38.12 -36.05 50.90
C THR A 713 -38.15 -35.22 52.18
N HIS A 714 -37.44 -34.09 52.23
CA HIS A 714 -37.64 -33.02 53.23
C HIS A 714 -37.10 -31.67 52.72
N PRO A 715 -37.56 -30.55 53.31
CA PRO A 715 -38.13 -29.41 52.60
C PRO A 715 -37.11 -28.35 52.19
N ILE A 716 -37.50 -27.62 51.14
CA ILE A 716 -36.81 -26.47 50.56
C ILE A 716 -36.43 -25.46 51.66
N LYS A 717 -35.12 -25.30 51.85
CA LYS A 717 -34.50 -24.31 52.72
C LYS A 717 -34.17 -23.08 51.85
N PRO A 718 -34.41 -21.84 52.33
CA PRO A 718 -34.26 -20.64 51.52
C PRO A 718 -32.82 -20.48 51.00
N GLU A 719 -32.77 -20.11 49.73
CA GLU A 719 -31.63 -19.92 48.85
C GLU A 719 -30.47 -19.19 49.55
N SER A 720 -29.47 -19.96 49.96
CA SER A 720 -28.20 -19.45 50.48
C SER A 720 -27.44 -18.79 49.33
N SER A 721 -26.89 -17.60 49.59
CA SER A 721 -25.92 -16.85 48.79
C SER A 721 -25.10 -17.71 47.83
N PRO A 722 -24.86 -17.24 46.57
CA PRO A 722 -24.13 -17.99 45.56
C PRO A 722 -22.82 -18.57 46.11
N PRO A 723 -22.51 -19.84 45.81
CA PRO A 723 -21.32 -20.50 46.34
C PRO A 723 -20.08 -19.67 46.02
N LYS A 724 -19.28 -19.34 47.05
CA LYS A 724 -18.00 -18.65 46.85
C LYS A 724 -17.17 -19.44 45.83
N PRO A 725 -16.54 -18.77 44.84
CA PRO A 725 -15.73 -19.44 43.86
C PRO A 725 -14.62 -20.24 44.57
N PRO A 726 -14.27 -21.44 44.07
CA PRO A 726 -13.21 -22.24 44.66
C PRO A 726 -11.89 -21.45 44.70
N PRO A 727 -11.09 -21.54 45.78
CA PRO A 727 -9.82 -20.82 45.88
C PRO A 727 -8.90 -21.26 44.74
N ARG A 728 -8.20 -20.28 44.13
CA ARG A 728 -7.26 -20.55 43.03
C ARG A 728 -6.19 -21.54 43.49
N PRO A 729 -5.95 -22.65 42.76
CA PRO A 729 -4.95 -23.63 43.16
C PRO A 729 -3.55 -22.97 43.21
N PRO A 730 -2.76 -23.19 44.28
CA PRO A 730 -1.42 -22.62 44.39
C PRO A 730 -0.51 -23.27 43.35
N HIS A 731 -0.31 -22.60 42.22
CA HIS A 731 0.63 -23.03 41.20
C HIS A 731 2.05 -22.65 41.61
N LYS A 732 2.96 -23.64 41.61
CA LYS A 732 4.38 -23.46 41.90
C LYS A 732 5.09 -22.82 40.71
N PHE A 733 4.87 -21.53 40.52
CA PHE A 733 5.82 -20.75 39.74
C PHE A 733 7.08 -20.54 40.56
N LYS A 734 8.21 -20.28 39.89
CA LYS A 734 9.34 -19.66 40.59
C LYS A 734 8.85 -18.32 41.08
N GLU A 735 8.58 -18.23 42.37
CA GLU A 735 7.98 -17.05 43.00
C GLU A 735 8.78 -15.79 42.66
N GLU A 736 10.09 -15.94 42.45
CA GLU A 736 11.03 -14.89 42.03
C GLU A 736 10.73 -14.28 40.66
N GLU A 737 10.07 -14.98 39.75
CA GLU A 737 9.90 -14.55 38.36
C GLU A 737 8.46 -14.08 38.04
N VAL A 738 7.56 -14.06 39.03
CA VAL A 738 6.12 -13.83 38.81
C VAL A 738 5.67 -12.45 39.25
N PHE A 739 4.80 -11.88 38.44
CA PHE A 739 4.11 -10.63 38.74
C PHE A 739 3.27 -10.72 40.04
N ALA A 740 3.34 -9.74 40.92
CA ALA A 740 2.61 -9.78 42.20
C ALA A 740 1.66 -8.57 42.31
N LEU A 741 0.35 -8.82 42.31
CA LEU A 741 -0.63 -7.82 42.74
C LEU A 741 -1.26 -8.27 44.07
N PRO A 742 -1.56 -7.34 45.00
CA PRO A 742 -2.37 -7.65 46.17
C PRO A 742 -3.69 -8.31 45.78
N ALA A 743 -4.12 -9.33 46.51
CA ALA A 743 -5.35 -10.05 46.21
C ALA A 743 -6.59 -9.11 46.18
N ALA A 744 -6.63 -8.13 47.09
CA ALA A 744 -7.68 -7.10 47.12
C ALA A 744 -7.74 -6.26 45.83
N ASP A 745 -6.59 -5.94 45.23
CA ASP A 745 -6.55 -5.21 43.95
C ASP A 745 -7.10 -6.09 42.82
N VAL A 746 -6.72 -7.37 42.78
CA VAL A 746 -7.23 -8.32 41.78
C VAL A 746 -8.74 -8.49 41.91
N GLU A 747 -9.26 -8.65 43.13
CA GLU A 747 -10.70 -8.72 43.41
C GLU A 747 -11.43 -7.44 42.98
N THR A 748 -10.85 -6.28 43.28
CA THR A 748 -11.40 -4.97 42.89
C THR A 748 -11.50 -4.85 41.37
N TYR A 749 -10.42 -5.17 40.64
CA TYR A 749 -10.45 -5.11 39.18
C TYR A 749 -11.43 -6.13 38.58
N LEU A 750 -11.63 -7.29 39.20
CA LEU A 750 -12.52 -8.35 38.70
C LEU A 750 -13.98 -8.25 39.16
N ALA A 751 -14.36 -7.27 39.98
CA ALA A 751 -15.68 -7.17 40.59
C ALA A 751 -16.86 -7.28 39.58
N ASP A 752 -16.73 -6.71 38.39
CA ASP A 752 -17.80 -6.71 37.36
C ASP A 752 -17.69 -7.83 36.32
N ALA A 753 -16.84 -8.83 36.56
CA ALA A 753 -16.60 -9.92 35.62
C ALA A 753 -16.83 -11.28 36.30
N PRO A 754 -18.09 -11.67 36.59
CA PRO A 754 -18.38 -12.97 37.14
C PRO A 754 -17.94 -14.09 36.17
N PRO A 755 -17.47 -15.25 36.68
CA PRO A 755 -17.18 -16.42 35.85
C PRO A 755 -18.41 -16.86 35.05
N LEU A 756 -18.20 -17.25 33.79
CA LEU A 756 -19.25 -17.80 32.93
C LEU A 756 -19.47 -19.28 33.28
N PRO A 757 -20.69 -19.69 33.70
CA PRO A 757 -21.02 -21.11 33.81
C PRO A 757 -21.08 -21.74 32.42
N ILE A 758 -20.31 -22.80 32.18
CA ILE A 758 -20.27 -23.53 30.91
C ILE A 758 -20.96 -24.88 31.10
N ASP A 759 -22.07 -25.08 30.39
CA ASP A 759 -22.80 -26.35 30.31
C ASP A 759 -22.96 -26.76 28.84
N PRO A 760 -22.57 -27.98 28.40
CA PRO A 760 -21.89 -29.05 29.15
C PRO A 760 -20.53 -28.64 29.76
N ALA A 761 -19.82 -29.54 30.45
CA ALA A 761 -18.48 -29.25 31.00
C ALA A 761 -17.42 -29.03 29.89
N PRO A 762 -16.58 -27.98 29.95
CA PRO A 762 -15.66 -27.58 28.87
C PRO A 762 -14.58 -28.63 28.59
N SER A 763 -13.95 -28.57 27.41
CA SER A 763 -12.85 -29.47 27.05
C SER A 763 -11.65 -29.25 27.97
N ALA A 764 -11.04 -30.35 28.43
CA ALA A 764 -9.80 -30.34 29.20
C ALA A 764 -8.54 -30.54 28.33
N LEU A 765 -8.70 -30.59 27.00
CA LEU A 765 -7.62 -30.92 26.08
C LEU A 765 -6.57 -29.80 25.99
N HIS A 766 -5.32 -30.16 26.22
CA HIS A 766 -4.16 -29.29 26.02
C HIS A 766 -3.45 -29.64 24.71
N VAL A 767 -3.24 -28.66 23.83
CA VAL A 767 -2.63 -28.86 22.50
C VAL A 767 -1.34 -28.04 22.30
N PRO A 768 -0.32 -28.55 21.58
CA PRO A 768 0.87 -27.75 21.26
C PRO A 768 0.51 -26.56 20.37
N ARG A 769 1.25 -25.46 20.50
CA ARG A 769 0.99 -24.28 19.67
C ARG A 769 1.20 -24.51 18.17
N ASN A 770 2.15 -25.38 17.83
CA ASN A 770 2.39 -25.80 16.45
C ASN A 770 1.20 -26.59 15.87
N PHE A 771 0.39 -27.27 16.70
CA PHE A 771 -0.85 -27.88 16.23
C PHE A 771 -1.84 -26.82 15.75
N ILE A 772 -2.05 -25.76 16.54
CA ILE A 772 -2.98 -24.68 16.18
C ILE A 772 -2.57 -24.05 14.84
N TYR A 773 -1.27 -23.80 14.68
CA TYR A 773 -0.69 -23.33 13.42
C TYR A 773 -1.00 -24.25 12.23
N LEU A 774 -0.77 -25.55 12.37
CA LEU A 774 -1.01 -26.52 11.29
C LEU A 774 -2.49 -26.71 10.97
N ALA A 775 -3.33 -26.78 12.00
CA ALA A 775 -4.75 -27.09 11.88
C ALA A 775 -5.61 -25.88 11.45
N TYR A 776 -5.19 -24.67 11.83
CA TYR A 776 -5.98 -23.44 11.67
C TYR A 776 -5.22 -22.27 11.04
N GLY A 777 -3.89 -22.33 10.90
CA GLY A 777 -3.07 -21.23 10.35
C GLY A 777 -2.50 -20.28 11.41
N GLY A 778 -1.95 -19.14 10.99
CA GLY A 778 -1.37 -18.11 11.86
C GLY A 778 0.12 -18.33 12.18
N SER A 779 0.58 -17.92 13.37
CA SER A 779 1.98 -18.05 13.80
C SER A 779 2.09 -18.81 15.12
N PRO A 780 3.05 -19.74 15.27
CA PRO A 780 3.24 -20.45 16.53
C PRO A 780 3.95 -19.63 17.62
N TYR A 781 4.33 -18.37 17.35
CA TYR A 781 5.14 -17.56 18.27
C TYR A 781 4.52 -16.22 18.69
N GLN A 782 3.50 -15.72 17.99
CA GLN A 782 2.96 -14.38 18.24
C GLN A 782 2.15 -14.29 19.55
N PHE A 783 2.08 -13.15 20.22
CA PHE A 783 1.18 -13.05 21.38
C PHE A 783 -0.30 -13.03 20.95
N LEU A 784 -0.60 -12.28 19.88
CA LEU A 784 -1.90 -12.20 19.20
C LEU A 784 -1.83 -12.96 17.87
N GLN A 785 -2.86 -13.73 17.55
CA GLN A 785 -2.90 -14.55 16.35
C GLN A 785 -4.29 -14.51 15.72
N TYR A 786 -4.34 -14.62 14.39
CA TYR A 786 -5.60 -14.62 13.64
C TYR A 786 -5.75 -15.96 12.90
N ILE A 787 -6.94 -16.56 13.00
CA ILE A 787 -7.36 -17.70 12.20
C ILE A 787 -8.19 -17.17 11.03
N PRO A 788 -7.80 -17.45 9.78
CA PRO A 788 -8.58 -17.09 8.60
C PRO A 788 -10.01 -17.67 8.65
N ALA A 789 -10.98 -16.93 8.14
CA ALA A 789 -12.40 -17.31 8.19
C ALA A 789 -12.65 -18.72 7.61
N GLU A 790 -11.96 -19.08 6.52
CA GLU A 790 -12.10 -20.38 5.86
C GLU A 790 -11.57 -21.58 6.67
N ARG A 791 -10.81 -21.32 7.74
CA ARG A 791 -10.29 -22.33 8.66
C ARG A 791 -10.98 -22.30 10.03
N ASN A 792 -11.79 -21.29 10.31
CA ASN A 792 -12.58 -21.19 11.54
C ASN A 792 -13.80 -22.13 11.44
N PRO A 793 -13.90 -23.18 12.28
CA PRO A 793 -15.02 -24.11 12.21
C PRO A 793 -16.35 -23.51 12.66
N SER A 794 -16.32 -22.46 13.49
CA SER A 794 -17.52 -21.79 13.96
C SER A 794 -17.94 -20.75 12.93
N GLN A 795 -19.03 -21.00 12.22
CA GLN A 795 -19.61 -20.15 11.17
C GLN A 795 -20.30 -18.88 11.73
N THR A 796 -19.99 -18.48 12.96
CA THR A 796 -20.56 -17.30 13.61
C THR A 796 -19.89 -16.04 13.04
N GLY A 797 -20.34 -15.64 11.86
CA GLY A 797 -19.91 -14.45 11.13
C GLY A 797 -18.83 -14.72 10.07
N SER A 798 -18.84 -13.90 9.03
CA SER A 798 -17.87 -13.91 7.92
C SER A 798 -16.44 -13.47 8.32
N GLY A 799 -16.16 -13.37 9.62
CA GLY A 799 -14.95 -12.78 10.17
C GLY A 799 -13.81 -13.75 10.48
N ARG A 800 -12.59 -13.22 10.47
CA ARG A 800 -11.39 -13.88 11.03
C ARG A 800 -11.56 -14.08 12.54
N ARG A 801 -11.19 -15.26 13.07
CA ARG A 801 -11.15 -15.47 14.54
C ARG A 801 -9.84 -14.92 15.10
N ARG A 802 -9.91 -14.24 16.25
CA ARG A 802 -8.78 -13.65 16.94
C ARG A 802 -8.44 -14.47 18.17
N LEU A 803 -7.15 -14.73 18.39
CA LEU A 803 -6.64 -15.52 19.49
C LEU A 803 -5.59 -14.75 20.28
N VAL A 804 -5.56 -14.94 21.60
CA VAL A 804 -4.53 -14.40 22.50
C VAL A 804 -3.92 -15.52 23.34
N PHE A 805 -2.60 -15.46 23.52
CA PHE A 805 -1.80 -16.48 24.22
C PHE A 805 -1.03 -15.87 25.40
N PRO A 806 -1.69 -15.52 26.52
CA PRO A 806 -1.00 -14.95 27.68
C PRO A 806 -0.07 -15.96 28.33
N MET A 807 1.09 -15.46 28.76
CA MET A 807 2.07 -16.23 29.51
C MET A 807 1.76 -16.07 31.00
N PRO A 808 1.43 -17.16 31.73
CA PRO A 808 1.07 -17.08 33.16
C PRO A 808 2.16 -16.45 34.03
N GLU A 809 3.43 -16.60 33.65
CA GLU A 809 4.56 -16.03 34.38
C GLU A 809 4.55 -14.48 34.35
N MET A 810 4.03 -13.90 33.27
CA MET A 810 3.86 -12.44 33.11
C MET A 810 2.45 -11.96 33.47
N ASN A 811 1.48 -12.89 33.53
CA ASN A 811 0.06 -12.60 33.73
C ASN A 811 -0.55 -13.58 34.76
N PRO A 812 -0.10 -13.58 36.02
CA PRO A 812 -0.53 -14.58 37.01
C PRO A 812 -2.01 -14.46 37.40
N ALA A 813 -2.62 -13.31 37.17
CA ALA A 813 -4.04 -13.08 37.38
C ALA A 813 -4.91 -13.43 36.15
N MET A 814 -4.34 -13.94 35.06
CA MET A 814 -5.09 -14.36 33.86
C MET A 814 -6.09 -15.49 34.19
N PRO A 815 -7.13 -15.71 33.35
CA PRO A 815 -8.01 -16.87 33.48
C PRO A 815 -7.22 -18.19 33.56
N LEU A 816 -7.52 -19.04 34.55
CA LEU A 816 -6.85 -20.33 34.71
C LEU A 816 -7.72 -21.50 34.24
N HIS A 817 -9.04 -21.36 34.38
CA HIS A 817 -10.02 -22.35 33.97
C HIS A 817 -10.95 -21.80 32.88
N PRO A 818 -11.52 -22.66 32.01
CA PRO A 818 -12.48 -22.19 31.04
C PRO A 818 -13.68 -21.51 31.72
N GLY A 819 -14.11 -20.37 31.18
CA GLY A 819 -15.18 -19.55 31.76
C GLY A 819 -14.75 -18.59 32.87
N GLU A 820 -13.56 -18.74 33.45
CA GLU A 820 -13.08 -17.87 34.52
C GLU A 820 -12.69 -16.48 33.98
N SER A 821 -13.01 -15.41 34.72
CA SER A 821 -12.48 -14.08 34.42
C SER A 821 -11.05 -13.90 34.93
N GLY A 822 -10.32 -12.94 34.37
CA GLY A 822 -8.96 -12.66 34.82
C GLY A 822 -8.41 -11.34 34.32
N LEU A 823 -7.14 -11.08 34.63
CA LEU A 823 -6.44 -9.87 34.25
C LEU A 823 -5.28 -10.18 33.30
N LEU A 824 -5.04 -9.28 32.37
CA LEU A 824 -3.92 -9.26 31.44
C LEU A 824 -3.11 -7.98 31.69
N PHE A 825 -1.81 -8.14 31.94
CA PHE A 825 -0.86 -7.05 32.12
C PHE A 825 -0.12 -6.84 30.80
N ALA A 826 -0.65 -5.95 29.96
CA ALA A 826 -0.09 -5.64 28.66
C ALA A 826 -0.57 -4.27 28.17
N SER A 827 0.31 -3.49 27.55
CA SER A 827 -0.06 -2.26 26.85
C SER A 827 -0.37 -2.48 25.36
N ARG A 828 -0.80 -3.70 25.03
CA ARG A 828 -1.22 -4.13 23.70
C ARG A 828 -2.72 -3.91 23.56
N HIS A 829 -3.12 -2.69 23.20
CA HIS A 829 -4.53 -2.29 23.14
C HIS A 829 -5.32 -2.98 22.04
N GLU A 830 -4.67 -3.72 21.14
CA GLU A 830 -5.36 -4.48 20.10
C GLU A 830 -6.33 -5.52 20.69
N VAL A 831 -6.10 -6.00 21.91
CA VAL A 831 -7.03 -6.92 22.60
C VAL A 831 -8.32 -6.25 23.08
N LEU A 832 -8.31 -4.92 23.19
CA LEU A 832 -9.47 -4.10 23.55
C LEU A 832 -10.37 -3.87 22.34
N SER A 833 -9.79 -3.92 21.13
CA SER A 833 -10.50 -3.72 19.88
C SER A 833 -11.10 -5.02 19.36
N ASP A 834 -12.25 -4.88 18.72
CA ASP A 834 -13.02 -5.94 18.09
C ASP A 834 -13.15 -7.20 18.96
N PRO A 835 -13.92 -7.21 20.05
CA PRO A 835 -14.22 -8.44 20.75
C PRO A 835 -15.10 -9.39 19.90
N PRO A 836 -15.19 -10.68 20.25
CA PRO A 836 -14.42 -11.36 21.29
C PRO A 836 -13.06 -11.89 20.80
N TRP A 837 -12.22 -12.27 21.77
CA TRP A 837 -10.91 -12.91 21.59
C TRP A 837 -10.90 -14.33 22.20
N GLY A 838 -10.46 -15.32 21.42
CA GLY A 838 -10.26 -16.69 21.91
C GLY A 838 -8.99 -16.79 22.77
N VAL A 839 -9.14 -17.15 24.05
CA VAL A 839 -8.02 -17.16 25.00
C VAL A 839 -7.45 -18.56 25.16
N PHE A 840 -6.13 -18.67 25.10
CA PHE A 840 -5.40 -19.91 25.37
C PHE A 840 -4.43 -19.73 26.54
N ARG A 841 -4.40 -20.70 27.45
CA ARG A 841 -3.46 -20.74 28.58
C ARG A 841 -2.46 -21.87 28.44
N LYS A 842 -1.18 -21.58 28.66
CA LYS A 842 -0.10 -22.58 28.70
C LYS A 842 -0.29 -23.54 29.88
N ASN A 843 0.01 -24.82 29.68
CA ASN A 843 0.01 -25.82 30.75
C ASN A 843 1.06 -25.46 31.82
N LEU A 844 0.69 -25.61 33.08
CA LEU A 844 1.48 -25.22 34.24
C LEU A 844 2.34 -26.36 34.80
N ASP A 845 2.13 -27.60 34.35
CA ASP A 845 2.83 -28.80 34.87
C ASP A 845 4.30 -28.94 34.42
N GLY A 846 4.94 -27.86 33.94
CA GLY A 846 6.38 -27.83 33.63
C GLY A 846 6.85 -28.69 32.45
N GLY A 847 5.94 -29.34 31.73
CA GLY A 847 6.22 -30.18 30.57
C GLY A 847 6.30 -29.42 29.23
N GLU A 848 6.05 -30.14 28.14
CA GLU A 848 5.90 -29.57 26.79
C GLU A 848 4.88 -28.41 26.81
N ALA A 849 5.19 -27.30 26.14
CA ALA A 849 4.33 -26.11 26.08
C ALA A 849 3.03 -26.39 25.30
N ARG A 850 2.06 -26.96 26.02
CA ARG A 850 0.69 -27.21 25.53
C ARG A 850 -0.25 -26.14 26.04
N TRP A 851 -1.34 -25.92 25.33
CA TRP A 851 -2.23 -24.80 25.52
C TRP A 851 -3.67 -25.30 25.64
N LEU A 852 -4.40 -24.78 26.63
CA LEU A 852 -5.81 -25.06 26.89
C LEU A 852 -6.65 -23.87 26.39
N TYR A 853 -7.70 -24.15 25.62
CA TYR A 853 -8.67 -23.14 25.20
C TYR A 853 -9.63 -22.82 26.35
N LEU A 854 -9.72 -21.54 26.72
CA LEU A 854 -10.49 -21.09 27.90
C LEU A 854 -11.85 -20.46 27.56
N GLY A 855 -12.13 -20.21 26.28
CA GLY A 855 -13.35 -19.53 25.82
C GLY A 855 -13.08 -18.26 25.03
N GLU A 856 -14.15 -17.50 24.79
CA GLU A 856 -14.20 -16.23 24.07
C GLU A 856 -14.36 -15.08 25.07
N TYR A 857 -13.50 -14.07 24.96
CA TYR A 857 -13.38 -13.01 25.98
C TYR A 857 -13.56 -11.62 25.40
N GLU A 858 -14.23 -10.78 26.16
CA GLU A 858 -14.21 -9.33 26.02
C GLU A 858 -13.15 -8.75 26.95
N SER A 859 -12.37 -7.80 26.43
CA SER A 859 -11.30 -7.16 27.20
C SER A 859 -11.62 -5.68 27.42
N VAL A 860 -11.44 -5.18 28.64
CA VAL A 860 -11.67 -3.79 29.01
C VAL A 860 -10.46 -3.26 29.79
N LEU A 861 -10.00 -2.06 29.47
CA LEU A 861 -8.97 -1.38 30.26
C LEU A 861 -9.59 -0.93 31.59
N VAL A 862 -9.17 -1.54 32.70
CA VAL A 862 -9.73 -1.26 34.04
C VAL A 862 -8.80 -0.46 34.93
N GLY A 863 -7.57 -0.22 34.48
CA GLY A 863 -6.65 0.65 35.18
C GLY A 863 -5.25 0.61 34.59
N ARG A 864 -4.38 1.35 35.27
CA ARG A 864 -2.94 1.35 35.05
C ARG A 864 -2.26 1.01 36.35
N MET A 865 -1.18 0.26 36.24
CA MET A 865 -0.39 -0.12 37.39
C MET A 865 0.19 1.12 38.06
N THR A 866 -0.05 1.25 39.36
CA THR A 866 0.49 2.37 40.13
C THR A 866 1.98 2.19 40.36
N LYS A 867 2.69 3.29 40.63
CA LYS A 867 4.11 3.25 41.03
C LYS A 867 4.34 2.36 42.26
N ALA A 868 3.38 2.30 43.20
CA ALA A 868 3.48 1.46 44.38
C ALA A 868 3.39 -0.02 44.01
N GLN A 869 2.42 -0.40 43.16
CA GLN A 869 2.29 -1.76 42.64
C GLN A 869 3.53 -2.18 41.84
N PHE A 870 4.09 -1.30 41.01
CA PHE A 870 5.32 -1.62 40.28
C PHE A 870 6.53 -1.74 41.22
N ARG A 871 6.67 -0.85 42.21
CA ARG A 871 7.76 -0.92 43.20
C ARG A 871 7.76 -2.22 44.00
N MET A 872 6.58 -2.76 44.28
CA MET A 872 6.40 -4.05 44.96
C MET A 872 6.84 -5.25 44.13
N GLN A 873 7.05 -5.10 42.81
CA GLN A 873 7.54 -6.19 41.97
C GLN A 873 8.98 -6.56 42.32
N ARG A 874 9.32 -7.84 42.17
CA ARG A 874 10.69 -8.32 42.36
C ARG A 874 11.60 -7.76 41.26
N ALA A 875 12.88 -7.54 41.58
CA ALA A 875 13.86 -6.96 40.66
C ALA A 875 13.98 -7.72 39.32
N THR A 876 13.90 -9.04 39.37
CA THR A 876 13.84 -9.96 38.22
C THR A 876 12.64 -9.68 37.29
N VAL A 877 11.46 -9.41 37.85
CA VAL A 877 10.25 -9.06 37.09
C VAL A 877 10.42 -7.68 36.45
N LYS A 878 10.93 -6.70 37.21
CA LYS A 878 11.22 -5.35 36.70
C LYS A 878 12.22 -5.39 35.52
N ALA A 879 13.33 -6.11 35.68
CA ALA A 879 14.35 -6.28 34.64
C ALA A 879 13.78 -6.95 33.38
N ARG A 880 12.93 -7.98 33.54
CA ARG A 880 12.29 -8.65 32.39
C ARG A 880 11.37 -7.72 31.61
N TRP A 881 10.61 -6.87 32.28
CA TRP A 881 9.78 -5.84 31.62
C TRP A 881 10.63 -4.77 30.94
N ALA A 882 11.67 -4.28 31.62
CA ALA A 882 12.60 -3.31 31.05
C ALA A 882 13.24 -3.84 29.76
N LYS A 883 13.72 -5.08 29.80
CA LYS A 883 14.29 -5.77 28.63
C LYS A 883 13.27 -5.93 27.51
N LEU A 884 12.02 -6.32 27.82
CA LEU A 884 10.96 -6.45 26.82
C LEU A 884 10.72 -5.12 26.09
N ILE A 885 10.65 -4.00 26.81
CA ILE A 885 10.42 -2.66 26.24
C ILE A 885 11.60 -2.22 25.36
N ILE A 886 12.84 -2.54 25.76
CA ILE A 886 14.04 -2.17 24.99
C ILE A 886 14.17 -2.99 23.71
N GLU A 887 13.95 -4.31 23.78
CA GLU A 887 14.18 -5.24 22.67
C GLU A 887 13.04 -5.23 21.65
N GLN A 888 11.81 -4.91 22.07
CA GLN A 888 10.64 -5.08 21.23
C GLN A 888 10.37 -3.86 20.35
N LYS A 889 10.85 -3.91 19.11
CA LYS A 889 10.61 -2.87 18.10
C LYS A 889 9.36 -3.10 17.23
N ALA A 890 8.83 -4.32 17.24
CA ALA A 890 7.74 -4.70 16.34
C ALA A 890 6.37 -4.15 16.75
N PHE A 891 6.26 -3.54 17.93
CA PHE A 891 4.99 -3.08 18.48
C PHE A 891 5.10 -1.62 18.91
N GLU A 892 4.35 -0.77 18.22
CA GLU A 892 4.32 0.68 18.40
C GLU A 892 4.19 1.10 19.86
N CYS A 893 3.29 0.50 20.64
CA CYS A 893 3.11 0.82 22.06
C CYS A 893 4.40 0.76 22.91
N TYR A 894 5.26 -0.24 22.68
CA TYR A 894 6.53 -0.37 23.41
C TYR A 894 7.59 0.58 22.86
N THR A 895 7.60 0.81 21.54
CA THR A 895 8.46 1.82 20.92
C THR A 895 8.11 3.23 21.43
N CYS A 896 6.82 3.56 21.56
CA CYS A 896 6.33 4.81 22.14
C CYS A 896 6.73 4.97 23.60
N MET A 897 6.58 3.93 24.43
CA MET A 897 7.06 3.95 25.83
C MET A 897 8.55 4.20 25.88
N ARG A 898 9.33 3.46 25.09
CA ARG A 898 10.78 3.61 24.98
C ARG A 898 11.18 5.03 24.59
N ALA A 899 10.51 5.61 23.59
CA ALA A 899 10.74 6.98 23.12
C ALA A 899 10.50 8.00 24.24
N ARG A 900 9.36 7.93 24.93
CA ARG A 900 9.04 8.84 26.04
C ARG A 900 10.06 8.75 27.17
N ILE A 901 10.44 7.55 27.58
CA ILE A 901 11.44 7.36 28.64
C ILE A 901 12.78 7.94 28.21
N ALA A 902 13.21 7.68 26.97
CA ALA A 902 14.49 8.18 26.46
C ALA A 902 14.53 9.71 26.38
N LEU A 903 13.44 10.34 25.93
CA LEU A 903 13.30 11.81 25.88
C LEU A 903 13.31 12.42 27.29
N ARG A 904 12.55 11.86 28.25
CA ARG A 904 12.56 12.33 29.65
C ARG A 904 13.95 12.21 30.28
N LYS A 905 14.63 11.08 30.09
CA LYS A 905 16.00 10.86 30.58
C LYS A 905 16.97 11.94 30.11
N HIS A 906 16.76 12.48 28.91
CA HIS A 906 17.59 13.52 28.33
C HIS A 906 17.06 14.94 28.57
N GLY A 907 16.01 15.12 29.38
CA GLY A 907 15.42 16.43 29.66
C GLY A 907 14.76 17.08 28.44
N LEU A 908 14.40 16.30 27.43
CA LEU A 908 13.88 16.78 26.14
C LEU A 908 12.36 16.89 26.10
N LEU A 909 11.66 16.24 27.03
CA LEU A 909 10.21 16.21 27.07
C LEU A 909 9.67 17.43 27.85
N VAL A 910 9.99 18.62 27.33
CA VAL A 910 9.56 19.93 27.85
C VAL A 910 8.93 20.70 26.69
N GLY A 911 7.73 21.24 26.88
CA GLY A 911 6.99 21.92 25.83
C GLY A 911 5.49 21.76 25.99
N ASN A 912 4.73 22.33 25.05
CA ASN A 912 3.30 22.05 24.94
C ASN A 912 3.06 20.60 24.45
N GLU A 913 1.82 20.13 24.54
CA GLU A 913 1.47 18.75 24.18
C GLU A 913 1.80 18.41 22.72
N GLU A 914 1.65 19.36 21.80
CA GLU A 914 1.93 19.17 20.37
C GLU A 914 3.43 18.97 20.09
N GLU A 915 4.29 19.81 20.69
CA GLU A 915 5.74 19.68 20.62
C GLU A 915 6.21 18.35 21.21
N VAL A 916 5.62 17.94 22.34
CA VAL A 916 5.91 16.65 22.98
C VAL A 916 5.55 15.48 22.06
N GLN A 917 4.37 15.52 21.41
CA GLN A 917 4.00 14.46 20.46
C GLN A 917 4.91 14.43 19.24
N ALA A 918 5.31 15.59 18.71
CA ALA A 918 6.25 15.65 17.59
C ALA A 918 7.64 15.08 17.95
N LEU A 919 8.12 15.35 19.18
CA LEU A 919 9.37 14.77 19.69
C LEU A 919 9.26 13.25 19.86
N ILE A 920 8.14 12.77 20.40
CA ILE A 920 7.89 11.32 20.55
C ILE A 920 7.87 10.63 19.18
N ALA A 921 7.13 11.17 18.22
CA ALA A 921 7.06 10.62 16.86
C ALA A 921 8.45 10.57 16.19
N ASN A 922 9.23 11.64 16.33
CA ASN A 922 10.59 11.68 15.80
C ASN A 922 11.52 10.65 16.48
N GLU A 923 11.40 10.45 17.79
CA GLU A 923 12.20 9.47 18.51
C GLU A 923 11.79 8.02 18.17
N ILE A 924 10.50 7.76 17.91
CA ILE A 924 10.02 6.46 17.40
C ILE A 924 10.72 6.13 16.08
N ASP A 925 10.72 7.05 15.12
CA ASP A 925 11.41 6.89 13.83
C ASP A 925 12.91 6.58 14.03
N GLN A 926 13.56 7.26 14.97
CA GLN A 926 14.99 7.03 15.26
C GLN A 926 15.21 5.64 15.88
N ILE A 927 14.36 5.18 16.79
CA ILE A 927 14.46 3.84 17.38
C ILE A 927 14.34 2.74 16.32
N GLU A 928 13.43 2.89 15.36
CA GLU A 928 13.23 1.95 14.26
C GLU A 928 14.45 1.86 13.35
N ASN A 929 15.05 3.02 13.04
CA ASN A 929 16.30 3.12 12.26
C ASN A 929 17.55 2.68 13.04
N GLY A 930 17.43 2.44 14.35
CA GLY A 930 18.55 2.07 15.22
C GLY A 930 19.42 3.24 15.67
N GLU A 931 18.91 4.46 15.53
CA GLU A 931 19.54 5.74 15.87
C GLU A 931 18.92 6.40 17.11
N GLY A 932 17.91 5.79 17.73
CA GLY A 932 17.23 6.33 18.91
C GLY A 932 18.15 6.53 20.11
N LEU A 933 17.75 7.43 21.00
CA LEU A 933 18.46 7.80 22.22
C LEU A 933 18.78 6.57 23.09
N GLU A 934 19.96 6.62 23.72
CA GLU A 934 20.47 5.52 24.53
C GLU A 934 19.62 5.31 25.79
N LEU A 935 18.99 4.14 25.88
CA LEU A 935 18.15 3.74 26.99
C LEU A 935 18.59 2.37 27.54
N GLY A 936 18.91 2.32 28.84
CA GLY A 936 19.26 1.09 29.55
C GLY A 936 18.09 0.52 30.36
N GLU A 937 18.22 -0.71 30.85
CA GLU A 937 17.17 -1.37 31.65
C GLU A 937 16.83 -0.57 32.93
N GLU A 938 17.84 -0.05 33.63
CA GLU A 938 17.67 0.77 34.84
C GLU A 938 16.89 2.06 34.59
N ASP A 939 17.00 2.65 33.39
CA ASP A 939 16.25 3.86 33.05
C ASP A 939 14.76 3.56 32.90
N VAL A 940 14.43 2.41 32.29
CA VAL A 940 13.05 1.94 32.18
C VAL A 940 12.52 1.61 33.57
N ILE A 941 13.26 0.84 34.38
CA ILE A 941 12.85 0.52 35.76
C ILE A 941 12.58 1.79 36.56
N ARG A 942 13.50 2.76 36.49
CA ARG A 942 13.35 4.05 37.18
C ARG A 942 12.10 4.80 36.74
N ALA A 943 11.81 4.86 35.43
CA ALA A 943 10.62 5.53 34.93
C ALA A 943 9.31 4.92 35.48
N PHE A 944 9.22 3.59 35.53
CA PHE A 944 8.07 2.90 36.13
C PHE A 944 8.03 3.04 37.66
N ASP A 945 9.17 2.99 38.34
CA ASP A 945 9.26 3.21 39.79
C ASP A 945 8.87 4.65 40.17
N MET A 946 9.08 5.63 39.30
CA MET A 946 8.63 7.02 39.50
C MET A 946 7.16 7.22 39.11
N GLY A 947 6.59 6.31 38.32
CA GLY A 947 5.23 6.42 37.78
C GLY A 947 5.12 7.30 36.53
N GLU A 948 6.23 7.56 35.84
CA GLU A 948 6.26 8.26 34.56
C GLU A 948 5.73 7.39 33.40
N GLU A 949 5.83 6.07 33.56
CA GLU A 949 5.23 5.06 32.71
C GLU A 949 4.53 4.03 33.59
N ALA A 950 3.53 3.34 33.02
CA ALA A 950 2.74 2.35 33.72
C ALA A 950 2.36 1.20 32.79
N ILE A 951 2.18 0.01 33.36
CA ILE A 951 1.67 -1.16 32.65
C ILE A 951 0.15 -1.11 32.71
N ASP A 952 -0.53 -1.21 31.58
CA ASP A 952 -1.98 -1.25 31.54
C ASP A 952 -2.51 -2.56 32.16
N ILE A 953 -3.61 -2.45 32.91
CA ILE A 953 -4.32 -3.57 33.53
C ILE A 953 -5.62 -3.78 32.77
N ILE A 954 -5.69 -4.89 32.04
CA ILE A 954 -6.80 -5.22 31.17
C ILE A 954 -7.61 -6.35 31.80
N ARG A 955 -8.90 -6.12 32.07
CA ARG A 955 -9.83 -7.15 32.54
C ARG A 955 -10.33 -7.98 31.36
N MET A 956 -10.30 -9.29 31.51
CA MET A 956 -10.81 -10.26 30.55
C MET A 956 -12.05 -10.93 31.15
N LYS A 957 -13.21 -10.71 30.53
CA LYS A 957 -14.49 -11.34 30.90
C LYS A 957 -14.84 -12.42 29.87
N CYS A 958 -15.03 -13.66 30.30
CA CYS A 958 -15.49 -14.72 29.40
C CYS A 958 -16.95 -14.47 29.03
N VAL A 959 -17.24 -14.31 27.74
CA VAL A 959 -18.59 -14.04 27.22
C VAL A 959 -19.24 -15.24 26.55
N ALA A 960 -18.43 -16.18 26.04
CA ALA A 960 -18.92 -17.43 25.49
C ALA A 960 -17.86 -18.53 25.60
N TYR A 961 -18.27 -19.79 25.49
CA TYR A 961 -17.37 -20.92 25.27
C TYR A 961 -17.76 -21.60 23.97
N ASP A 962 -16.93 -21.45 22.95
CA ASP A 962 -17.23 -21.95 21.61
C ASP A 962 -16.99 -23.47 21.51
N ARG A 963 -18.07 -24.22 21.70
CA ARG A 963 -18.10 -25.69 21.60
C ARG A 963 -17.65 -26.20 20.25
N VAL A 964 -18.11 -25.58 19.17
CA VAL A 964 -17.79 -26.01 17.80
C VAL A 964 -16.29 -25.90 17.55
N PHE A 965 -15.66 -24.82 18.04
CA PHE A 965 -14.23 -24.66 17.96
C PHE A 965 -13.48 -25.66 18.85
N ALA A 966 -13.92 -25.85 20.10
CA ALA A 966 -13.31 -26.80 21.03
C ALA A 966 -13.37 -28.25 20.52
N ASP A 967 -14.53 -28.70 20.04
CA ASP A 967 -14.73 -30.05 19.49
C ASP A 967 -13.88 -30.26 18.23
N SER A 968 -13.77 -29.22 17.39
CA SER A 968 -12.87 -29.24 16.23
C SER A 968 -11.40 -29.39 16.63
N ILE A 969 -10.98 -28.75 17.73
CA ILE A 969 -9.62 -28.89 18.26
C ILE A 969 -9.38 -30.34 18.68
N GLU A 970 -10.32 -30.95 19.41
CA GLU A 970 -10.21 -32.35 19.83
C GLU A 970 -10.14 -33.31 18.65
N GLU A 971 -11.01 -33.13 17.66
CA GLU A 971 -11.05 -33.97 16.47
C GLU A 971 -9.75 -33.88 15.66
N LYS A 972 -9.31 -32.65 15.32
CA LYS A 972 -8.11 -32.44 14.51
C LYS A 972 -6.85 -32.83 15.28
N PHE A 973 -6.83 -32.70 16.61
CA PHE A 973 -5.65 -33.05 17.40
C PHE A 973 -5.32 -34.55 17.33
N LYS A 974 -6.32 -35.42 17.18
CA LYS A 974 -6.12 -36.86 16.91
C LYS A 974 -5.24 -37.10 15.67
N ARG A 975 -5.29 -36.20 14.69
CA ARG A 975 -4.51 -36.24 13.44
C ARG A 975 -3.22 -35.44 13.48
N TYR A 976 -2.86 -34.86 14.63
CA TYR A 976 -1.67 -34.03 14.76
C TYR A 976 -0.35 -34.74 14.39
N PRO A 977 -0.12 -36.02 14.76
CA PRO A 977 1.10 -36.72 14.34
C PRO A 977 1.26 -36.77 12.82
N GLU A 978 0.18 -36.99 12.08
CA GLU A 978 0.17 -37.00 10.61
C GLU A 978 0.48 -35.62 10.03
N MET A 979 -0.16 -34.57 10.57
CA MET A 979 0.06 -33.19 10.14
C MET A 979 1.51 -32.75 10.37
N LYS A 980 2.09 -33.11 11.53
CA LYS A 980 3.49 -32.83 11.87
C LYS A 980 4.45 -33.56 10.94
N ALA A 981 4.24 -34.86 10.70
CA ALA A 981 5.05 -35.64 9.78
C ALA A 981 4.99 -35.08 8.34
N ALA A 982 3.81 -34.65 7.88
CA ALA A 982 3.65 -34.03 6.58
C ALA A 982 4.41 -32.68 6.47
N GLN A 983 4.42 -31.87 7.53
CA GLN A 983 5.19 -30.62 7.56
C GLN A 983 6.70 -30.90 7.54
N GLU A 984 7.16 -31.86 8.34
CA GLU A 984 8.57 -32.25 8.38
C GLU A 984 9.04 -32.80 7.02
N ALA A 985 8.22 -33.64 6.36
CA ALA A 985 8.48 -34.15 5.02
C ALA A 985 8.57 -33.02 3.97
N LYS A 986 7.70 -32.00 4.05
CA LYS A 986 7.79 -30.81 3.18
C LYS A 986 9.09 -30.03 3.43
N SER A 987 9.48 -29.86 4.69
CA SER A 987 10.71 -29.15 5.05
C SER A 987 11.98 -29.91 4.62
N ALA A 988 11.96 -31.24 4.66
CA ALA A 988 13.05 -32.09 4.22
C ALA A 988 13.24 -31.99 2.68
N LYS A 989 12.15 -32.03 1.92
CA LYS A 989 12.19 -31.85 0.45
C LYS A 989 12.70 -30.46 0.02
N GLY A 990 12.35 -29.41 0.77
CA GLY A 990 12.86 -28.06 0.53
C GLY A 990 14.36 -27.93 0.78
N LYS A 991 14.88 -28.60 1.81
CA LYS A 991 16.33 -28.62 2.11
C LYS A 991 17.11 -29.40 1.07
N SER A 992 16.64 -30.57 0.64
CA SER A 992 17.32 -31.36 -0.40
C SER A 992 17.36 -30.64 -1.75
N ALA A 993 16.31 -29.88 -2.12
CA ALA A 993 16.30 -29.07 -3.34
C ALA A 993 17.35 -27.92 -3.29
N LYS A 994 17.48 -27.24 -2.14
CA LYS A 994 18.51 -26.21 -1.95
C LYS A 994 19.93 -26.80 -1.95
N GLU A 995 20.11 -27.99 -1.38
CA GLU A 995 21.41 -28.66 -1.37
C GLU A 995 21.81 -29.16 -2.77
N HIS A 996 20.86 -29.71 -3.53
CA HIS A 996 21.10 -30.14 -4.91
C HIS A 996 21.40 -28.96 -5.86
N ASN A 997 20.80 -27.78 -5.64
CA ASN A 997 21.17 -26.56 -6.37
C ASN A 997 22.54 -26.03 -5.96
N LYS A 998 22.95 -26.18 -4.69
CA LYS A 998 24.28 -25.81 -4.22
C LYS A 998 25.38 -26.69 -4.83
N VAL A 999 25.13 -28.00 -4.95
CA VAL A 999 26.07 -28.95 -5.58
C VAL A 999 26.17 -28.73 -7.11
N LYS A 1000 25.05 -28.46 -7.79
CA LYS A 1000 25.08 -28.10 -9.23
C LYS A 1000 25.83 -26.79 -9.51
N ARG A 1001 25.77 -25.80 -8.60
CA ARG A 1001 26.59 -24.57 -8.70
C ARG A 1001 28.07 -24.82 -8.43
N ALA A 1002 28.43 -25.76 -7.55
CA ALA A 1002 29.82 -26.09 -7.25
C ALA A 1002 30.54 -26.84 -8.40
N THR A 1003 29.79 -27.60 -9.21
CA THR A 1003 30.40 -28.49 -10.23
C THR A 1003 30.65 -27.79 -11.59
N LYS A 1004 30.11 -26.58 -11.81
CA LYS A 1004 30.31 -25.79 -13.05
C LYS A 1004 31.38 -24.69 -12.97
N GLY A 1005 32.11 -24.58 -11.86
CA GLY A 1005 33.05 -23.48 -11.60
C GLY A 1005 34.53 -23.81 -11.72
N LYS A 1006 35.00 -24.43 -12.81
CA LYS A 1006 36.43 -24.51 -13.16
C LYS A 1006 36.65 -24.47 -14.68
N LEU A 1007 36.34 -23.35 -15.34
CA LEU A 1007 36.98 -22.98 -16.60
C LEU A 1007 36.99 -21.46 -16.77
N LYS A 1008 38.17 -20.93 -17.06
CA LYS A 1008 38.54 -19.50 -17.15
C LYS A 1008 37.64 -18.72 -18.12
N LYS A 1009 37.08 -17.58 -17.68
CA LYS A 1009 37.17 -16.30 -18.41
C LYS A 1009 36.69 -15.12 -17.57
N LYS A 1010 37.39 -14.02 -17.80
CA LYS A 1010 37.30 -12.68 -17.22
C LYS A 1010 36.14 -11.95 -17.92
N HIS A 1011 34.98 -11.78 -17.28
CA HIS A 1011 34.05 -10.67 -17.52
C HIS A 1011 32.88 -10.69 -16.53
N GLN A 1012 32.56 -9.48 -16.05
CA GLN A 1012 31.28 -8.95 -15.57
C GLN A 1012 30.33 -9.90 -14.82
N LYS A 1013 30.27 -9.63 -13.51
CA LYS A 1013 29.32 -10.16 -12.55
C LYS A 1013 27.94 -9.55 -12.82
N VAL A 1014 27.02 -10.34 -13.36
CA VAL A 1014 25.58 -10.04 -13.42
C VAL A 1014 24.90 -11.01 -12.46
N ASP A 1015 24.27 -10.46 -11.42
CA ASP A 1015 23.46 -11.20 -10.45
C ASP A 1015 22.11 -11.55 -11.10
N SER A 1016 21.70 -12.82 -11.00
CA SER A 1016 20.42 -13.32 -11.52
C SER A 1016 19.39 -13.48 -10.39
N ASP A 1017 18.22 -12.89 -10.59
CA ASP A 1017 17.04 -12.86 -9.72
C ASP A 1017 16.42 -14.26 -9.46
N GLU A 1018 15.90 -14.46 -8.25
CA GLU A 1018 14.98 -15.55 -7.88
C GLU A 1018 13.62 -14.93 -7.49
N ASP A 1019 12.66 -14.95 -8.43
CA ASP A 1019 11.25 -14.63 -8.19
C ASP A 1019 10.47 -15.90 -7.78
N MET A 1020 9.82 -15.86 -6.61
CA MET A 1020 8.74 -16.79 -6.24
C MET A 1020 7.60 -16.00 -5.58
N ASP A 1021 6.60 -15.63 -6.37
CA ASP A 1021 5.34 -15.05 -5.91
C ASP A 1021 4.46 -16.12 -5.25
N PHE A 1022 4.26 -15.99 -3.93
CA PHE A 1022 3.18 -16.62 -3.20
C PHE A 1022 2.16 -15.53 -2.83
N GLU A 1023 1.12 -15.37 -3.64
CA GLU A 1023 -0.02 -14.50 -3.34
C GLU A 1023 -0.77 -15.03 -2.10
N SER A 1024 -0.54 -14.40 -0.95
CA SER A 1024 -1.37 -14.49 0.25
C SER A 1024 -2.11 -13.17 0.43
N PRO A 1025 -3.45 -13.14 0.56
CA PRO A 1025 -4.20 -11.90 0.74
C PRO A 1025 -4.10 -11.45 2.20
N TYR A 1026 -3.34 -10.39 2.47
CA TYR A 1026 -3.39 -9.68 3.76
C TYR A 1026 -3.56 -8.18 3.49
N GLU A 1027 -4.67 -7.63 3.99
CA GLU A 1027 -4.91 -6.21 4.17
C GLU A 1027 -4.16 -5.71 5.40
N TRP A 1028 -3.43 -4.60 5.26
CA TRP A 1028 -2.87 -3.81 6.36
C TRP A 1028 -3.33 -2.37 6.13
N THR A 1029 -3.95 -1.77 7.15
CA THR A 1029 -4.15 -0.32 7.26
C THR A 1029 -3.11 0.23 8.25
N SER A 1030 -2.64 1.45 7.97
CA SER A 1030 -1.64 2.29 8.68
C SER A 1030 -0.15 1.98 8.44
N ALA A 1031 0.63 3.06 8.37
CA ALA A 1031 1.91 3.20 7.68
C ALA A 1031 3.15 2.92 8.55
N THR A 1032 4.18 2.34 7.93
CA THR A 1032 5.62 2.71 7.97
C THR A 1032 6.40 1.66 7.17
N ALA A 1033 7.27 2.11 6.27
CA ALA A 1033 8.04 1.25 5.36
C ALA A 1033 9.53 1.32 5.71
N SER A 1034 10.10 0.26 6.29
CA SER A 1034 11.52 -0.06 6.15
C SER A 1034 11.83 -1.50 6.57
N THR A 1035 12.08 -2.39 5.59
CA THR A 1035 12.86 -3.62 5.81
C THR A 1035 13.78 -3.86 4.61
N ALA A 1036 15.01 -3.33 4.69
CA ALA A 1036 16.10 -3.76 3.83
C ALA A 1036 16.89 -4.89 4.52
N ALA A 1037 17.01 -6.03 3.85
CA ALA A 1037 17.79 -7.17 4.31
C ALA A 1037 19.31 -6.85 4.34
N ARG A 1038 19.99 -7.16 5.44
CA ARG A 1038 21.47 -7.18 5.51
C ARG A 1038 22.01 -8.61 5.74
N PRO A 1039 23.21 -8.91 5.20
CA PRO A 1039 23.76 -10.26 5.16
C PRO A 1039 24.47 -10.67 6.47
N ARG A 1040 24.38 -11.95 6.81
CA ARG A 1040 25.11 -12.59 7.92
C ARG A 1040 26.61 -12.74 7.61
N ARG A 1041 27.47 -12.20 8.48
CA ARG A 1041 28.85 -12.64 8.80
C ARG A 1041 28.95 -12.61 10.33
N ARG A 1042 29.62 -13.52 11.07
CA ARG A 1042 30.81 -14.35 10.80
C ARG A 1042 30.76 -15.59 11.71
N THR A 1043 31.19 -16.73 11.18
CA THR A 1043 31.39 -18.00 11.89
C THR A 1043 32.59 -17.89 12.82
N ARG A 1044 32.42 -18.35 14.07
CA ARG A 1044 33.47 -18.58 15.07
C ARG A 1044 34.34 -19.75 14.58
N GLN A 1045 35.60 -19.50 14.24
CA GLN A 1045 36.60 -20.56 14.07
C GLN A 1045 37.21 -20.88 15.44
N SER A 1046 36.98 -22.09 15.91
CA SER A 1046 37.70 -22.73 17.02
C SER A 1046 39.09 -23.13 16.53
N ILE A 1047 40.13 -22.52 17.08
CA ILE A 1047 41.52 -22.99 16.94
C ILE A 1047 41.77 -24.01 18.05
N THR A 1048 41.99 -25.26 17.66
CA THR A 1048 42.47 -26.34 18.50
C THR A 1048 43.99 -26.19 18.61
N VAL A 1049 44.50 -25.87 19.81
CA VAL A 1049 45.95 -25.85 20.09
C VAL A 1049 46.35 -27.24 20.58
N VAL A 1050 47.20 -27.91 19.82
CA VAL A 1050 47.89 -29.15 20.23
C VAL A 1050 49.13 -28.77 21.03
N SER A 1051 49.25 -29.37 22.21
CA SER A 1051 50.33 -29.23 23.17
C SER A 1051 51.54 -30.08 22.78
N THR A 1052 52.75 -29.56 22.92
CA THR A 1052 53.95 -30.34 23.31
C THR A 1052 54.94 -29.44 24.08
N PRO A 1053 55.80 -30.02 24.95
CA PRO A 1053 56.34 -29.33 26.13
C PRO A 1053 57.88 -29.21 26.18
N SER A 1054 58.35 -28.48 27.21
CA SER A 1054 59.69 -28.58 27.84
C SER A 1054 60.84 -27.87 27.10
N SER A 1055 61.81 -27.18 27.70
CA SER A 1055 62.23 -26.99 29.11
C SER A 1055 63.40 -25.99 29.15
N LEU A 1056 63.70 -25.49 30.36
CA LEU A 1056 64.98 -24.94 30.87
C LEU A 1056 65.06 -23.42 31.12
N SER A 1057 65.12 -23.11 32.42
CA SER A 1057 65.61 -21.88 33.07
C SER A 1057 67.17 -21.88 33.12
N PRO A 1058 67.90 -20.97 33.81
CA PRO A 1058 67.50 -19.78 34.59
C PRO A 1058 68.42 -18.51 34.49
N ALA A 1059 67.98 -17.44 35.18
CA ALA A 1059 68.76 -16.54 36.05
C ALA A 1059 69.14 -15.10 35.60
N LEU A 1060 68.99 -14.21 36.59
CA LEU A 1060 69.65 -12.92 36.88
C LEU A 1060 68.98 -11.57 36.48
N SER A 1061 68.34 -10.99 37.51
CA SER A 1061 68.50 -9.65 38.09
C SER A 1061 68.52 -8.36 37.25
N ALA A 1062 67.51 -7.54 37.56
CA ALA A 1062 67.54 -6.11 37.91
C ALA A 1062 67.38 -5.02 36.82
N SER A 1063 66.41 -4.16 37.13
CA SER A 1063 66.18 -2.76 36.71
C SER A 1063 65.25 -2.48 35.51
N GLU A 1064 64.32 -1.56 35.79
CA GLU A 1064 63.52 -0.71 34.89
C GLU A 1064 62.44 -1.35 33.98
N SER A 1065 61.17 -1.07 34.29
CA SER A 1065 60.29 -0.23 33.44
C SER A 1065 58.81 -0.36 33.81
N SER A 1066 58.17 0.80 33.84
CA SER A 1066 56.73 1.02 33.87
C SER A 1066 56.05 0.46 32.61
N PHE A 1067 55.02 -0.37 32.76
CA PHE A 1067 54.05 -0.65 31.70
C PHE A 1067 52.63 -0.75 32.27
N ALA A 1068 51.88 0.35 32.12
CA ALA A 1068 50.42 0.34 32.17
C ALA A 1068 49.87 -0.09 30.81
N SER A 1069 49.06 -1.16 30.78
CA SER A 1069 48.40 -1.66 29.57
C SER A 1069 47.21 -0.79 29.19
N MET A 1070 47.27 -0.27 27.96
CA MET A 1070 46.20 0.40 27.22
C MET A 1070 44.87 -0.35 27.25
N ARG A 1071 43.79 0.34 27.64
CA ARG A 1071 42.43 0.08 27.16
C ARG A 1071 41.95 1.27 26.32
N SER A 1072 41.34 0.91 25.19
CA SER A 1072 40.73 1.78 24.17
C SER A 1072 39.89 2.92 24.75
N ARG A 1073 40.28 4.18 24.45
CA ARG A 1073 39.44 5.36 24.64
C ARG A 1073 38.38 5.41 23.53
N ARG A 1074 37.10 5.26 23.89
CA ARG A 1074 35.98 5.70 23.04
C ARG A 1074 35.67 7.16 23.39
N GLY A 1075 35.50 7.99 22.36
CA GLY A 1075 35.28 9.42 22.50
C GLY A 1075 33.99 9.74 23.26
N VAL A 1076 34.08 10.69 24.19
CA VAL A 1076 32.97 11.22 24.96
C VAL A 1076 32.26 12.31 24.14
N THR A 1077 30.94 12.22 24.01
CA THR A 1077 30.09 13.26 23.42
C THR A 1077 29.36 14.01 24.53
N GLN A 1078 29.24 15.32 24.42
CA GLN A 1078 28.56 16.19 25.39
C GLN A 1078 27.33 16.83 24.76
N TRP A 1079 26.30 17.04 25.57
CA TRP A 1079 25.08 17.75 25.19
C TRP A 1079 25.32 19.26 25.20
N ASP A 1080 24.97 19.95 24.12
CA ASP A 1080 25.03 21.40 24.01
C ASP A 1080 23.63 21.99 24.25
N GLU A 1081 23.46 22.64 25.39
CA GLU A 1081 22.20 23.27 25.84
C GLU A 1081 21.74 24.41 24.91
N ARG A 1082 22.66 25.01 24.14
CA ARG A 1082 22.33 26.15 23.27
C ARG A 1082 21.78 25.72 21.91
N THR A 1083 22.08 24.49 21.49
CA THR A 1083 21.66 23.95 20.19
C THR A 1083 20.71 22.75 20.29
N GLY A 1084 20.52 22.21 21.49
CA GLY A 1084 19.66 21.05 21.74
C GLY A 1084 20.16 19.77 21.06
N ARG A 1085 21.48 19.61 20.89
CA ARG A 1085 22.09 18.45 20.20
C ARG A 1085 23.37 17.96 20.89
N ARG A 1086 23.74 16.69 20.66
CA ARG A 1086 25.04 16.14 21.09
C ARG A 1086 26.15 16.59 20.14
N VAL A 1087 27.23 17.14 20.70
CA VAL A 1087 28.48 17.46 20.01
C VAL A 1087 29.62 16.60 20.56
N LYS A 1088 30.62 16.31 19.73
CA LYS A 1088 31.83 15.56 20.15
C LYS A 1088 32.69 16.47 21.02
N ALA A 1089 33.08 16.03 22.22
CA ALA A 1089 33.95 16.84 23.07
C ALA A 1089 35.31 17.04 22.38
N LEU A 1090 35.70 18.30 22.14
CA LEU A 1090 37.02 18.64 21.60
C LEU A 1090 38.09 18.35 22.67
N SER A 1091 39.19 17.71 22.26
CA SER A 1091 40.33 17.43 23.13
C SER A 1091 41.07 18.73 23.46
N PRO A 1092 41.52 18.94 24.71
CA PRO A 1092 42.26 20.16 25.08
C PRO A 1092 43.73 20.00 24.69
N VAL A 1093 44.16 20.64 23.61
CA VAL A 1093 45.58 20.91 23.33
C VAL A 1093 45.69 22.28 22.63
N ASP A 1094 46.61 23.09 23.14
CA ASP A 1094 47.10 24.40 22.69
C ASP A 1094 46.23 25.64 22.99
N ALA A 1095 46.34 26.11 24.24
CA ALA A 1095 46.18 27.53 24.56
C ALA A 1095 47.49 28.27 24.26
N PRO A 1096 47.49 29.36 23.46
CA PRO A 1096 48.62 30.27 23.40
C PRO A 1096 48.52 31.30 24.53
N GLN A 1097 49.57 31.34 25.33
CA GLN A 1097 49.95 32.41 26.23
C GLN A 1097 50.18 33.71 25.43
N LYS A 1098 49.60 34.82 25.89
CA LYS A 1098 49.92 36.25 25.62
C LYS A 1098 48.71 37.07 26.06
N ASP A 1099 48.79 38.29 26.55
CA ASP A 1099 49.77 39.06 27.32
C ASP A 1099 48.90 40.10 28.04
N VAL A 1100 49.35 40.54 29.20
CA VAL A 1100 48.74 41.57 30.03
C VAL A 1100 48.88 42.94 29.34
N ASP A 1101 47.79 43.72 29.30
CA ASP A 1101 47.74 45.20 29.39
C ASP A 1101 46.25 45.60 29.55
N GLN A 1102 45.79 46.03 30.72
CA GLN A 1102 45.69 47.44 31.20
C GLN A 1102 44.93 48.39 30.26
N ASP A 1103 43.64 48.61 30.54
CA ASP A 1103 43.04 49.94 30.82
C ASP A 1103 41.51 49.79 30.99
N SER A 1104 40.92 50.03 32.16
CA SER A 1104 40.58 51.33 32.78
C SER A 1104 39.22 51.87 32.34
N ARG A 1105 38.39 52.22 33.36
CA ARG A 1105 37.16 53.05 33.38
C ARG A 1105 35.83 52.32 33.10
N GLU A 1106 34.74 52.59 33.80
CA GLU A 1106 34.40 53.48 34.93
C GLU A 1106 33.03 53.02 35.48
N PHE A 1107 32.82 53.24 36.78
CA PHE A 1107 31.59 53.57 37.54
C PHE A 1107 30.20 53.44 36.85
N GLY A 1108 29.12 52.99 37.51
CA GLY A 1108 28.86 52.87 38.95
C GLY A 1108 27.50 52.23 39.24
N ASP A 1109 27.35 51.71 40.47
CA ASP A 1109 26.34 52.09 41.46
C ASP A 1109 24.94 52.47 40.95
N GLY A 1110 23.84 51.93 41.48
CA GLY A 1110 23.67 51.11 42.67
C GLY A 1110 22.18 51.07 43.05
N THR A 1111 21.88 50.27 44.08
CA THR A 1111 20.69 50.33 44.96
C THR A 1111 19.33 50.06 44.29
N GLY A 1112 18.40 49.28 44.84
CA GLY A 1112 18.25 48.66 46.15
C GLY A 1112 16.73 48.50 46.41
N ASN A 1113 16.37 47.42 47.11
CA ASN A 1113 15.11 47.15 47.81
C ASN A 1113 13.83 47.05 46.96
N GLY A 1114 12.86 46.18 47.21
CA GLY A 1114 12.57 45.25 48.30
C GLY A 1114 11.10 44.81 48.14
N ASP A 1115 10.78 43.60 48.61
CA ASP A 1115 9.54 43.09 49.26
C ASP A 1115 8.18 43.70 48.81
N ASP A 1116 7.11 42.95 48.55
CA ASP A 1116 6.43 42.04 49.49
C ASP A 1116 5.31 41.23 48.79
N ASP A 1117 4.91 40.18 49.48
CA ASP A 1117 3.77 39.27 49.29
C ASP A 1117 2.42 39.92 48.93
N ILE A 1118 1.49 39.14 48.35
CA ILE A 1118 0.10 39.02 48.86
C ILE A 1118 -0.65 37.80 48.28
N VAL A 1119 -1.42 37.21 49.20
CA VAL A 1119 -2.20 35.98 49.21
C VAL A 1119 -3.65 36.17 48.73
N VAL A 1120 -4.13 35.16 47.97
CA VAL A 1120 -5.47 34.50 47.92
C VAL A 1120 -6.75 35.23 48.39
N ALA A 1121 -7.75 35.28 47.50
CA ALA A 1121 -9.19 35.00 47.73
C ALA A 1121 -9.87 34.84 46.35
N GLY A 1122 -10.87 33.99 46.04
CA GLY A 1122 -11.77 33.17 46.83
C GLY A 1122 -13.24 33.53 46.55
N ARG A 1123 -14.04 32.57 46.03
CA ARG A 1123 -15.52 32.55 45.79
C ARG A 1123 -16.01 33.20 44.49
N GLY A 1124 -17.00 32.69 43.74
CA GLY A 1124 -17.92 31.56 43.90
C GLY A 1124 -19.35 31.94 43.46
N GLY A 1125 -20.00 31.15 42.60
CA GLY A 1125 -21.46 30.93 42.64
C GLY A 1125 -22.35 31.30 41.43
N ARG A 1126 -23.07 30.25 40.94
CA ARG A 1126 -24.48 30.17 40.44
C ARG A 1126 -24.84 30.65 39.03
N GLU A 1127 -25.39 29.72 38.20
CA GLU A 1127 -26.81 29.56 37.74
C GLU A 1127 -27.20 30.63 36.70
N ALA A 1128 -27.94 30.41 35.62
CA ALA A 1128 -28.50 29.31 34.83
C ALA A 1128 -29.20 29.99 33.61
N VAL A 1129 -29.64 29.18 32.64
CA VAL A 1129 -30.71 29.45 31.63
C VAL A 1129 -30.32 30.04 30.26
N ASP A 1130 -31.02 29.46 29.28
CA ASP A 1130 -30.99 29.43 27.83
C ASP A 1130 -31.26 30.74 27.04
N GLU A 1131 -31.08 30.56 25.72
CA GLU A 1131 -31.75 31.19 24.55
C GLU A 1131 -30.99 32.29 23.76
N ASP A 1132 -30.39 31.78 22.67
CA ASP A 1132 -30.30 32.23 21.26
C ASP A 1132 -30.19 33.74 20.85
N PRO A 1133 -29.42 34.05 19.77
CA PRO A 1133 -28.93 35.40 19.51
C PRO A 1133 -29.76 36.18 18.48
N GLY A 1134 -30.01 37.45 18.81
CA GLY A 1134 -30.48 38.47 17.89
C GLY A 1134 -29.33 39.28 17.29
N TYR A 1135 -29.30 39.33 15.96
CA TYR A 1135 -28.55 40.23 15.10
C TYR A 1135 -28.48 41.68 15.60
N LEU A 1136 -27.28 42.26 15.66
CA LEU A 1136 -27.08 43.71 15.66
C LEU A 1136 -25.93 44.08 14.72
N SER A 1137 -26.30 44.75 13.64
CA SER A 1137 -25.43 45.56 12.78
C SER A 1137 -24.88 46.75 13.56
N TYR A 1138 -23.58 47.01 13.47
CA TYR A 1138 -23.03 48.33 13.76
C TYR A 1138 -22.15 48.82 12.62
N VAL A 1139 -22.50 50.03 12.20
CA VAL A 1139 -21.80 50.94 11.31
C VAL A 1139 -20.53 51.44 12.00
N SER A 1140 -19.44 51.61 11.26
CA SER A 1140 -18.38 52.55 11.62
C SER A 1140 -17.80 53.19 10.37
N GLU A 1141 -17.85 54.52 10.41
CA GLU A 1141 -17.46 55.51 9.42
C GLU A 1141 -15.93 55.68 9.30
N ASP A 1142 -15.54 56.14 8.11
CA ASP A 1142 -14.52 57.15 7.76
C ASP A 1142 -13.04 57.01 8.12
N GLY A 1143 -12.20 57.25 7.10
CA GLY A 1143 -10.79 57.63 7.29
C GLY A 1143 -9.86 57.53 6.07
N ALA A 1144 -10.15 58.30 5.00
CA ALA A 1144 -9.28 58.86 3.95
C ALA A 1144 -7.85 58.32 3.69
N TYR A 1145 -7.49 58.08 2.40
CA TYR A 1145 -6.28 58.67 1.78
C TYR A 1145 -6.29 58.59 0.23
N MET A 1146 -6.27 59.79 -0.37
CA MET A 1146 -5.85 60.28 -1.70
C MET A 1146 -5.34 59.32 -2.80
N GLY A 1147 -5.98 59.39 -3.98
CA GLY A 1147 -5.34 59.96 -5.19
C GLY A 1147 -4.95 59.04 -6.35
N GLY A 1148 -5.59 59.23 -7.52
CA GLY A 1148 -4.91 59.17 -8.82
C GLY A 1148 -5.55 58.35 -9.95
N GLY A 1149 -6.09 59.04 -10.96
CA GLY A 1149 -5.96 58.64 -12.38
C GLY A 1149 -7.10 57.81 -12.99
N VAL A 1150 -8.14 58.51 -13.48
CA VAL A 1150 -9.12 57.99 -14.43
C VAL A 1150 -8.66 58.38 -15.83
N GLU A 1151 -8.35 57.41 -16.69
CA GLU A 1151 -8.39 57.57 -18.14
C GLU A 1151 -9.62 56.82 -18.67
N GLN A 1152 -10.50 57.59 -19.30
CA GLN A 1152 -11.65 57.13 -20.08
C GLN A 1152 -11.14 56.52 -21.38
N GLU A 1153 -11.58 55.31 -21.72
CA GLU A 1153 -11.80 54.94 -23.11
C GLU A 1153 -13.25 54.50 -23.28
N SER A 1154 -13.91 55.20 -24.19
CA SER A 1154 -15.30 55.14 -24.58
C SER A 1154 -15.57 53.98 -25.53
N ASP A 1155 -16.71 53.34 -25.32
CA ASP A 1155 -17.42 52.47 -26.25
C ASP A 1155 -17.50 53.07 -27.67
N LEU A 1156 -17.19 52.26 -28.68
CA LEU A 1156 -17.89 52.26 -29.95
C LEU A 1156 -18.11 50.82 -30.41
N SER A 1157 -19.39 50.48 -30.44
CA SER A 1157 -20.02 49.27 -30.95
C SER A 1157 -20.10 49.26 -32.48
N GLU A 1158 -20.19 48.03 -33.01
CA GLU A 1158 -20.84 47.61 -34.26
C GLU A 1158 -20.26 48.05 -35.62
N LEU A 1159 -19.78 47.08 -36.40
CA LEU A 1159 -20.46 46.59 -37.62
C LEU A 1159 -19.76 45.36 -38.21
N SER A 1160 -20.57 44.45 -38.72
CA SER A 1160 -20.35 43.08 -39.16
C SER A 1160 -19.60 42.91 -40.49
N ASP A 1161 -18.80 41.84 -40.60
CA ASP A 1161 -19.03 40.69 -41.51
C ASP A 1161 -18.10 39.51 -41.13
#